data_AF-A0A3P6D9A7-F1
#
_entry.id   AF-A0A3P6D9A7-F1
#
_cell.length_a   1.000
_cell.length_b   1.000
_cell.length_c   1.000
_cell.angle_alpha   90.00
_cell.angle_beta   90.00
_cell.angle_gamma   90.00
#
_symmetry.space_group_name_H-M   'P 1'
#
loop_
_entity.id
_entity.type
_entity.pdbx_description
1 polymer ?
#
loop_
_entity_poly.entity_id
_entity_poly.type
_entity_poly.pdbx_seq_one_letter_code
_entity_poly.pdbx_strand_id
1 'polypeptide(L)'
;MKRWSLYFIILLCLLTLLIFNGPSLLTTAQNLDPSSSLCKRTCGGISIPFPFGIGPKHCYLNDWYKVVCNTNTTSGSGKRLAPFLSKINKELVSITLRNDMDSSHGVVHIKTPVTSSGCSQRPVKPLPLNVAGKGSPFFITQSNRLVSVGCDTRALVTDIESQIIGCESSCDRNKSRLGLDRICSGYRCCQAMITADRPQVIGVDLESSAGGNITLCKVAFLTKETYSPANVTDPEQISSNGFTVIELGWFFDASDHRLVNPVGCLNLTDAKYYTREPSCVCEYGYLSGFGYSNCFCNDIGHRGNPYLPGGCIDINECEGELGRSRCVGQTCVNVPGSFRCVPKETGKISPMILGVVLGLALLFFVLGIWGLIKFVKKRRKIIRKREFFKRNGGLLLKQQLTTEGGNAETSRIFSSKELEKATDNFNKNRVLGQGGQGTVYKGMLVDGRIVAVKRSKVLDKDKVEEFINEVHVLSQINHINIVKLMGCCLETEVPILVYEHIPNGDLFKRLHDDSDDYAMTWEVRLRIAVEIAGALAYLHSAASTPVYHRDVKTTNILLDDKYRAKVSDFGTSRSISIDQTHLTTHVAGTFGYLDPEYFQTSLFTDKSDVYSFGIVLVELITGEKPFSVVRLEENRGLASHFIEAMKENRVLDIVDSRIKEEFKPEQVLAVAKLARRCLSLKGKKRPSMREVYSDLEKIRSSLEDLEVTIEEEEEEEEEEMPIEINIDDSWSVDMTAPASLFDLYPKLDVEPLVPRRTWS
;
A
#
# COMPACT_ATOMS: atom_id res chain seq x y z
N MET A 1 1.68 -13.25 8.39
CA MET A 1 2.20 -13.52 7.03
C MET A 1 1.17 -13.42 5.89
N LYS A 2 -0.14 -13.70 6.10
CA LYS A 2 -1.16 -13.51 5.04
C LYS A 2 -1.39 -12.04 4.68
N ARG A 3 -1.33 -11.12 5.66
CA ARG A 3 -1.49 -9.67 5.47
C ARG A 3 -0.44 -9.06 4.53
N TRP A 4 0.84 -9.41 4.69
CA TRP A 4 1.91 -8.90 3.81
C TRP A 4 1.84 -9.47 2.39
N SER A 5 1.34 -10.69 2.21
CA SER A 5 1.10 -11.24 0.87
C SER A 5 -0.07 -10.52 0.20
N LEU A 6 -1.11 -10.13 0.96
CA LEU A 6 -2.22 -9.34 0.45
C LEU A 6 -1.76 -7.93 0.08
N TYR A 7 -0.95 -7.26 0.90
CA TYR A 7 -0.39 -5.95 0.56
C TYR A 7 0.56 -6.01 -0.63
N PHE A 8 1.35 -7.08 -0.79
CA PHE A 8 2.22 -7.23 -1.95
C PHE A 8 1.43 -7.56 -3.22
N ILE A 9 0.35 -8.35 -3.12
CA ILE A 9 -0.57 -8.62 -4.24
C ILE A 9 -1.39 -7.37 -4.57
N ILE A 10 -1.83 -6.60 -3.57
CA ILE A 10 -2.52 -5.31 -3.77
C ILE A 10 -1.55 -4.30 -4.36
N LEU A 11 -0.28 -4.28 -3.95
CA LEU A 11 0.74 -3.40 -4.54
C LEU A 11 1.09 -3.83 -5.96
N LEU A 12 1.15 -5.14 -6.26
CA LEU A 12 1.33 -5.65 -7.62
C LEU A 12 0.09 -5.44 -8.49
N CYS A 13 -1.12 -5.57 -7.93
CA CYS A 13 -2.39 -5.25 -8.58
C CYS A 13 -2.51 -3.75 -8.79
N LEU A 14 -2.05 -2.91 -7.86
CA LEU A 14 -2.00 -1.45 -8.01
C LEU A 14 -0.92 -1.05 -9.01
N LEU A 15 0.25 -1.70 -9.04
CA LEU A 15 1.30 -1.49 -10.04
C LEU A 15 0.87 -1.98 -11.41
N THR A 16 0.18 -3.12 -11.51
CA THR A 16 -0.39 -3.59 -12.79
C THR A 16 -1.62 -2.78 -13.18
N LEU A 17 -2.42 -2.26 -12.25
CA LEU A 17 -3.46 -1.24 -12.51
C LEU A 17 -2.85 0.13 -12.78
N LEU A 18 -1.60 0.43 -12.42
CA LEU A 18 -0.85 1.64 -12.80
C LEU A 18 -0.04 1.47 -14.09
N ILE A 19 0.14 0.24 -14.56
CA ILE A 19 0.78 -0.10 -15.83
C ILE A 19 -0.28 -0.40 -16.92
N PHE A 20 -1.46 -0.94 -16.55
CA PHE A 20 -2.64 -1.09 -17.42
C PHE A 20 -3.63 0.08 -17.29
N ASN A 21 -3.68 0.77 -16.15
CA ASN A 21 -4.24 2.12 -16.01
C ASN A 21 -3.17 3.08 -15.48
N GLY A 22 -2.01 3.08 -16.15
CA GLY A 22 -1.36 4.37 -16.33
C GLY A 22 -2.41 5.28 -16.96
N PRO A 23 -2.54 6.56 -16.58
CA PRO A 23 -3.57 7.39 -17.16
C PRO A 23 -3.32 7.37 -18.67
N SER A 24 -4.14 6.62 -19.39
CA SER A 24 -4.83 7.21 -20.50
C SER A 24 -5.44 8.47 -19.91
N LEU A 25 -4.66 9.55 -19.93
CA LEU A 25 -5.13 10.75 -20.57
C LEU A 25 -5.64 10.30 -21.96
N LEU A 26 -6.82 9.68 -21.96
CA LEU A 26 -7.95 10.33 -22.57
C LEU A 26 -7.83 11.76 -22.06
N THR A 27 -7.07 12.57 -22.80
CA THR A 27 -7.64 13.83 -23.22
C THR A 27 -9.08 13.45 -23.54
N THR A 28 -9.96 13.76 -22.59
CA THR A 28 -11.21 14.32 -23.00
C THR A 28 -10.78 15.30 -24.09
N ALA A 29 -10.99 14.90 -25.34
CA ALA A 29 -11.63 15.83 -26.23
C ALA A 29 -12.86 16.26 -25.42
N GLN A 30 -12.66 17.26 -24.54
CA GLN A 30 -13.61 18.33 -24.43
C GLN A 30 -13.80 18.66 -25.88
N ASN A 31 -14.91 18.16 -26.42
CA ASN A 31 -15.49 18.69 -27.62
C ASN A 31 -15.32 20.20 -27.44
N LEU A 32 -14.38 20.77 -28.18
CA LEU A 32 -14.35 22.18 -28.44
C LEU A 32 -15.78 22.46 -28.82
N ASP A 33 -16.39 23.30 -27.99
CA ASP A 33 -17.75 23.78 -28.09
C ASP A 33 -18.18 23.78 -29.57
N PRO A 34 -19.32 23.18 -29.94
CA PRO A 34 -19.76 23.01 -31.34
C PRO A 34 -19.84 24.34 -32.14
N SER A 35 -19.62 25.47 -31.48
CA SER A 35 -19.62 26.84 -31.98
C SER A 35 -18.45 27.23 -32.88
N SER A 36 -17.32 26.49 -32.92
CA SER A 36 -16.19 26.85 -33.82
C SER A 36 -16.49 26.64 -35.31
N SER A 37 -17.50 25.82 -35.64
CA SER A 37 -17.97 25.60 -37.02
C SER A 37 -18.87 26.72 -37.55
N LEU A 38 -19.34 27.64 -36.69
CA LEU A 38 -20.27 28.71 -37.06
C LEU A 38 -19.58 30.04 -37.45
N CYS A 39 -18.33 30.25 -37.08
CA CYS A 39 -17.62 31.49 -37.37
C CYS A 39 -17.06 31.49 -38.79
N LYS A 40 -17.49 32.46 -39.61
CA LYS A 40 -16.95 32.63 -40.97
C LYS A 40 -15.51 33.15 -40.88
N ARG A 41 -14.56 32.41 -41.47
CA ARG A 41 -13.11 32.72 -41.43
C ARG A 41 -12.53 33.23 -42.74
N THR A 42 -13.33 33.37 -43.78
CA THR A 42 -12.87 33.86 -45.09
C THR A 42 -13.82 34.89 -45.66
N CYS A 43 -13.28 35.91 -46.32
CA CYS A 43 -14.04 36.98 -46.93
C CYS A 43 -13.23 37.70 -47.99
N GLY A 44 -13.82 37.98 -49.16
CA GLY A 44 -13.13 38.71 -50.23
C GLY A 44 -11.86 38.06 -50.80
N GLY A 45 -11.62 36.78 -50.49
CA GLY A 45 -10.41 36.04 -50.85
C GLY A 45 -9.32 36.00 -49.79
N ILE A 46 -9.55 36.57 -48.59
CA ILE A 46 -8.56 36.58 -47.50
C ILE A 46 -8.98 35.68 -46.33
N SER A 47 -8.00 35.14 -45.62
CA SER A 47 -8.19 34.41 -44.36
C SER A 47 -8.23 35.39 -43.17
N ILE A 48 -9.16 35.15 -42.25
CA ILE A 48 -9.40 35.98 -41.07
C ILE A 48 -9.18 35.09 -39.83
N PRO A 49 -7.91 34.95 -39.40
CA PRO A 49 -7.56 34.14 -38.25
C PRO A 49 -7.93 34.86 -36.95
N PHE A 50 -8.23 34.09 -35.89
CA PHE A 50 -8.33 34.63 -34.53
C PHE A 50 -7.02 35.36 -34.15
N PRO A 51 -7.05 36.54 -33.48
CA PRO A 51 -8.16 37.17 -32.76
C PRO A 51 -9.23 37.86 -33.63
N PHE A 52 -9.00 37.96 -34.94
CA PHE A 52 -9.97 38.53 -35.87
C PHE A 52 -11.08 37.53 -36.21
N GLY A 53 -12.27 38.05 -36.52
CA GLY A 53 -13.39 37.19 -36.87
C GLY A 53 -14.62 37.91 -37.39
N ILE A 54 -15.48 37.15 -38.05
CA ILE A 54 -16.76 37.60 -38.62
C ILE A 54 -17.89 36.89 -37.89
N GLY A 55 -18.93 37.64 -37.50
CA GLY A 55 -20.16 37.10 -36.97
C GLY A 55 -20.42 37.50 -35.51
N PRO A 56 -21.01 36.62 -34.69
CA PRO A 56 -21.35 36.92 -33.29
C PRO A 56 -20.11 37.13 -32.41
N LYS A 57 -20.32 37.69 -31.20
CA LYS A 57 -19.28 38.19 -30.29
C LYS A 57 -18.21 37.16 -29.87
N HIS A 58 -18.44 35.87 -30.07
CA HIS A 58 -17.46 34.81 -29.77
C HIS A 58 -16.48 34.51 -30.92
N CYS A 59 -16.69 35.09 -32.11
CA CYS A 59 -15.84 34.82 -33.28
C CYS A 59 -14.55 35.65 -33.32
N TYR A 60 -14.53 36.77 -32.60
CA TYR A 60 -13.43 37.73 -32.50
C TYR A 60 -13.19 38.11 -31.03
N LEU A 61 -11.99 38.57 -30.70
CA LEU A 61 -11.59 38.84 -29.31
C LEU A 61 -12.35 40.02 -28.69
N ASN A 62 -12.34 41.17 -29.36
CA ASN A 62 -13.06 42.37 -28.96
C ASN A 62 -13.45 43.17 -30.21
N ASP A 63 -14.21 44.26 -30.05
CA ASP A 63 -14.73 45.03 -31.20
C ASP A 63 -13.65 45.63 -32.10
N TRP A 64 -12.40 45.78 -31.64
CA TRP A 64 -11.28 46.22 -32.49
C TRP A 64 -10.86 45.14 -33.51
N TYR A 65 -11.00 43.85 -33.18
CA TYR A 65 -10.71 42.73 -34.07
C TYR A 65 -11.92 42.26 -34.91
N LYS A 66 -13.07 42.91 -34.74
CA LYS A 66 -14.28 42.58 -35.48
C LYS A 66 -14.11 42.94 -36.96
N VAL A 67 -14.30 41.93 -37.82
CA VAL A 67 -14.34 42.10 -39.28
C VAL A 67 -15.78 42.01 -39.77
N VAL A 68 -16.19 42.98 -40.58
CA VAL A 68 -17.50 43.01 -41.23
C VAL A 68 -17.31 42.80 -42.73
N CYS A 69 -18.06 41.89 -43.31
CA CYS A 69 -18.02 41.59 -44.75
C CYS A 69 -19.16 42.26 -45.48
N ASN A 70 -18.85 43.34 -46.17
CA ASN A 70 -19.82 44.11 -46.94
C ASN A 70 -19.63 43.86 -48.43
N THR A 71 -20.72 43.92 -49.20
CA THR A 71 -20.63 43.96 -50.66
C THR A 71 -20.17 45.35 -51.10
N ASN A 72 -18.98 45.45 -51.69
CA ASN A 72 -18.49 46.70 -52.24
C ASN A 72 -18.99 46.87 -53.68
N THR A 73 -19.56 48.04 -53.99
CA THR A 73 -20.13 48.38 -55.32
C THR A 73 -19.16 49.14 -56.22
N THR A 74 -17.93 49.43 -55.77
CA THR A 74 -16.96 50.20 -56.57
C THR A 74 -16.07 49.31 -57.43
N SER A 75 -16.59 48.88 -58.57
CA SER A 75 -15.92 48.74 -59.88
C SER A 75 -16.78 47.88 -60.80
N GLY A 76 -16.82 48.19 -62.10
CA GLY A 76 -17.72 47.62 -63.11
C GLY A 76 -17.58 46.12 -63.42
N SER A 77 -17.20 45.27 -62.47
CA SER A 77 -17.08 43.82 -62.60
C SER A 77 -17.59 43.09 -61.35
N GLY A 78 -18.91 42.93 -61.25
CA GLY A 78 -19.57 42.03 -60.27
C GLY A 78 -19.51 42.47 -58.80
N LYS A 79 -20.54 42.13 -58.03
CA LYS A 79 -20.60 42.40 -56.59
C LYS A 79 -19.48 41.62 -55.88
N ARG A 80 -18.41 42.28 -55.43
CA ARG A 80 -17.32 41.65 -54.66
C ARG A 80 -17.55 41.88 -53.17
N LEU A 81 -17.48 40.82 -52.38
CA LEU A 81 -17.43 40.91 -50.92
C LEU A 81 -16.07 41.45 -50.49
N ALA A 82 -16.06 42.49 -49.65
CA ALA A 82 -14.87 43.12 -49.11
C ALA A 82 -14.92 43.11 -47.57
N PRO A 83 -13.83 42.70 -46.89
CA PRO A 83 -13.74 42.72 -45.44
C PRO A 83 -13.35 44.11 -44.94
N PHE A 84 -13.98 44.57 -43.86
CA PHE A 84 -13.70 45.85 -43.22
C PHE A 84 -13.41 45.66 -41.72
N LEU A 85 -12.40 46.34 -41.20
CA LEU A 85 -12.21 46.46 -39.75
C LEU A 85 -13.28 47.39 -39.19
N SER A 86 -14.17 46.86 -38.33
CA SER A 86 -15.41 47.55 -37.97
C SER A 86 -15.19 48.87 -37.24
N LYS A 87 -14.18 48.96 -36.36
CA LYS A 87 -13.89 50.17 -35.54
C LYS A 87 -13.12 51.23 -36.31
N ILE A 88 -12.18 50.82 -37.16
CA ILE A 88 -11.35 51.72 -37.97
C ILE A 88 -12.09 52.14 -39.26
N ASN A 89 -13.09 51.35 -39.67
CA ASN A 89 -13.89 51.53 -40.87
C ASN A 89 -13.03 51.61 -42.15
N LYS A 90 -12.08 50.67 -42.29
CA LYS A 90 -11.18 50.54 -43.45
C LYS A 90 -11.22 49.13 -44.01
N GLU A 91 -11.12 49.03 -45.34
CA GLU A 91 -11.09 47.75 -46.04
C GLU A 91 -9.77 47.03 -45.76
N LEU A 92 -9.86 45.75 -45.40
CA LEU A 92 -8.74 44.90 -45.04
C LEU A 92 -8.23 44.14 -46.27
N VAL A 93 -6.92 44.14 -46.47
CA VAL A 93 -6.22 43.50 -47.59
C VAL A 93 -5.59 42.18 -47.19
N SER A 94 -4.97 42.11 -46.01
CA SER A 94 -4.44 40.86 -45.46
C SER A 94 -4.24 40.96 -43.95
N ILE A 95 -4.21 39.81 -43.28
CA ILE A 95 -3.82 39.66 -41.88
C ILE A 95 -2.67 38.65 -41.83
N THR A 96 -1.60 39.03 -41.15
CA THR A 96 -0.44 38.18 -40.89
C THR A 96 -0.25 38.08 -39.38
N LEU A 97 -0.17 36.86 -38.87
CA LEU A 97 0.19 36.60 -37.46
C LEU A 97 1.71 36.69 -37.32
N ARG A 98 2.20 37.01 -36.10
CA ARG A 98 3.63 36.86 -35.76
C ARG A 98 4.05 35.41 -36.01
N ASN A 99 5.13 35.22 -36.73
CA ASN A 99 5.55 33.91 -37.24
C ASN A 99 7.02 33.57 -36.95
N ASP A 100 7.80 34.51 -36.42
CA ASP A 100 9.20 34.31 -36.08
C ASP A 100 9.62 35.14 -34.85
N MET A 101 10.87 34.96 -34.42
CA MET A 101 11.49 35.73 -33.34
C MET A 101 11.79 37.18 -33.73
N ASP A 102 12.11 37.44 -35.01
CA ASP A 102 12.54 38.75 -35.51
C ASP A 102 11.39 39.76 -35.64
N SER A 103 10.17 39.27 -35.87
CA SER A 103 8.95 40.08 -35.84
C SER A 103 8.51 40.31 -34.40
N SER A 104 8.23 41.56 -34.03
CA SER A 104 7.80 41.92 -32.68
C SER A 104 6.29 42.04 -32.54
N HIS A 105 5.50 41.87 -33.60
CA HIS A 105 4.05 42.09 -33.64
C HIS A 105 3.40 41.41 -34.86
N GLY A 106 2.09 41.26 -34.83
CA GLY A 106 1.32 40.87 -36.03
C GLY A 106 1.09 42.07 -36.94
N VAL A 107 0.78 41.82 -38.22
CA VAL A 107 0.60 42.88 -39.22
C VAL A 107 -0.75 42.77 -39.92
N VAL A 108 -1.42 43.89 -40.17
CA VAL A 108 -2.58 43.99 -41.06
C VAL A 108 -2.35 45.04 -42.14
N HIS A 109 -2.81 44.75 -43.35
CA HIS A 109 -2.79 45.70 -44.46
C HIS A 109 -4.19 46.25 -44.70
N ILE A 110 -4.33 47.57 -44.78
CA ILE A 110 -5.62 48.23 -45.00
C ILE A 110 -5.55 49.22 -46.16
N LYS A 111 -6.70 49.44 -46.82
CA LYS A 111 -6.83 50.47 -47.84
C LYS A 111 -7.11 51.82 -47.21
N THR A 112 -6.32 52.82 -47.57
CA THR A 112 -6.52 54.22 -47.20
C THR A 112 -6.74 55.07 -48.44
N PRO A 113 -7.67 56.04 -48.39
CA PRO A 113 -7.93 56.93 -49.52
C PRO A 113 -6.75 57.86 -49.80
N VAL A 114 -6.66 58.32 -51.05
CA VAL A 114 -5.65 59.29 -51.51
C VAL A 114 -6.18 60.72 -51.36
N THR A 115 -5.41 61.61 -50.73
CA THR A 115 -5.71 63.05 -50.71
C THR A 115 -5.34 63.64 -52.06
N SER A 116 -6.25 64.37 -52.70
CA SER A 116 -6.05 64.91 -54.05
C SER A 116 -6.55 66.35 -54.18
N SER A 117 -5.87 67.13 -55.03
CA SER A 117 -6.20 68.52 -55.34
C SER A 117 -5.93 68.81 -56.81
N GLY A 118 -6.84 69.53 -57.49
CA GLY A 118 -6.68 69.89 -58.91
C GLY A 118 -6.81 68.71 -59.90
N CYS A 119 -7.36 67.57 -59.48
CA CYS A 119 -7.56 66.39 -60.32
C CYS A 119 -8.98 66.35 -60.91
N SER A 120 -9.18 65.54 -61.96
CA SER A 120 -10.48 65.39 -62.65
C SER A 120 -11.62 64.84 -61.75
N GLN A 121 -11.28 64.13 -60.68
CA GLN A 121 -12.24 63.70 -59.64
C GLN A 121 -12.40 64.78 -58.55
N ARG A 122 -13.57 64.84 -57.91
CA ARG A 122 -13.82 65.84 -56.84
C ARG A 122 -12.71 65.77 -55.78
N PRO A 123 -12.17 66.90 -55.31
CA PRO A 123 -11.13 66.90 -54.29
C PRO A 123 -11.62 66.14 -53.06
N VAL A 124 -10.85 65.12 -52.68
CA VAL A 124 -11.14 64.30 -51.50
C VAL A 124 -10.13 64.72 -50.44
N LYS A 125 -10.63 65.29 -49.33
CA LYS A 125 -9.88 65.38 -48.07
C LYS A 125 -10.38 64.26 -47.16
N PRO A 126 -9.65 63.14 -47.06
CA PRO A 126 -10.10 62.02 -46.24
C PRO A 126 -10.16 62.38 -44.76
N LEU A 127 -11.08 61.73 -44.05
CA LEU A 127 -11.05 61.75 -42.59
C LEU A 127 -9.74 61.11 -42.09
N PRO A 128 -9.07 61.70 -41.09
CA PRO A 128 -7.88 61.12 -40.50
C PRO A 128 -8.11 59.66 -40.07
N LEU A 129 -7.10 58.83 -40.29
CA LEU A 129 -7.11 57.46 -39.81
C LEU A 129 -6.94 57.48 -38.29
N ASN A 130 -8.02 57.16 -37.58
CA ASN A 130 -8.01 57.08 -36.13
C ASN A 130 -7.78 55.63 -35.69
N VAL A 131 -6.55 55.33 -35.25
CA VAL A 131 -6.23 54.11 -34.50
C VAL A 131 -5.95 54.41 -33.02
N ALA A 132 -6.16 55.66 -32.58
CA ALA A 132 -6.06 56.07 -31.19
C ALA A 132 -7.32 55.67 -30.41
N GLY A 133 -7.15 55.26 -29.16
CA GLY A 133 -8.25 54.93 -28.27
C GLY A 133 -7.86 53.90 -27.22
N LYS A 134 -8.55 53.93 -26.07
CA LYS A 134 -8.32 52.96 -24.98
C LYS A 134 -8.58 51.53 -25.49
N GLY A 135 -7.56 50.69 -25.37
CA GLY A 135 -7.61 49.29 -25.81
C GLY A 135 -7.52 49.07 -27.33
N SER A 136 -7.10 50.09 -28.11
CA SER A 136 -6.76 49.88 -29.52
C SER A 136 -5.49 49.03 -29.63
N PRO A 137 -5.53 47.89 -30.33
CA PRO A 137 -4.34 47.06 -30.51
C PRO A 137 -3.45 47.55 -31.67
N PHE A 138 -3.91 48.52 -32.47
CA PHE A 138 -3.28 48.90 -33.73
C PHE A 138 -2.38 50.12 -33.61
N PHE A 139 -1.26 50.10 -34.31
CA PHE A 139 -0.37 51.24 -34.50
C PHE A 139 0.16 51.27 -35.94
N ILE A 140 0.64 52.42 -36.38
CA ILE A 140 1.21 52.59 -37.72
C ILE A 140 2.66 52.12 -37.66
N THR A 141 3.10 51.26 -38.57
CA THR A 141 4.49 50.77 -38.59
C THR A 141 5.42 51.75 -39.30
N GLN A 142 6.72 51.70 -38.99
CA GLN A 142 7.77 52.47 -39.66
C GLN A 142 7.96 52.07 -41.15
N SER A 143 7.38 50.94 -41.59
CA SER A 143 7.35 50.53 -42.99
C SER A 143 6.59 51.52 -43.88
N ASN A 144 5.67 52.30 -43.29
CA ASN A 144 4.88 53.27 -44.02
C ASN A 144 5.64 54.56 -44.30
N ARG A 145 5.35 55.14 -45.45
CA ARG A 145 5.94 56.38 -45.93
C ARG A 145 4.83 57.33 -46.36
N LEU A 146 5.05 58.62 -46.09
CA LEU A 146 4.30 59.69 -46.73
C LEU A 146 4.85 59.85 -48.14
N VAL A 147 3.99 59.82 -49.16
CA VAL A 147 4.36 60.06 -50.56
C VAL A 147 3.49 61.17 -51.11
N SER A 148 4.11 62.11 -51.83
CA SER A 148 3.43 63.16 -52.60
C SER A 148 3.87 63.09 -54.05
N VAL A 149 2.93 63.25 -54.97
CA VAL A 149 3.17 63.28 -56.42
C VAL A 149 2.48 64.51 -57.01
N GLY A 150 3.26 65.31 -57.73
CA GLY A 150 2.84 66.59 -58.30
C GLY A 150 3.95 67.64 -58.27
N CYS A 151 3.72 68.74 -58.97
CA CYS A 151 4.62 69.90 -58.95
C CYS A 151 4.23 70.89 -57.84
N ASP A 152 5.25 71.44 -57.18
CA ASP A 152 5.15 72.54 -56.22
C ASP A 152 4.05 72.28 -55.17
N THR A 153 4.21 71.13 -54.51
CA THR A 153 3.26 70.59 -53.55
C THR A 153 3.98 70.16 -52.29
N ARG A 154 3.38 70.50 -51.15
CA ARG A 154 3.87 70.12 -49.82
C ARG A 154 2.84 69.20 -49.18
N ALA A 155 3.26 67.97 -48.90
CA ALA A 155 2.45 67.02 -48.16
C ALA A 155 2.86 67.06 -46.69
N LEU A 156 1.88 67.12 -45.80
CA LEU A 156 2.07 67.14 -44.36
C LEU A 156 1.27 66.02 -43.71
N VAL A 157 1.89 65.34 -42.77
CA VAL A 157 1.16 64.49 -41.82
C VAL A 157 0.53 65.40 -40.76
N THR A 158 -0.79 65.31 -40.59
CA THR A 158 -1.55 66.07 -39.59
C THR A 158 -2.03 65.16 -38.46
N ASP A 159 -2.49 65.76 -37.36
CA ASP A 159 -3.14 65.08 -36.23
C ASP A 159 -2.25 64.12 -35.41
N ILE A 160 -0.93 64.19 -35.62
CA ILE A 160 0.10 63.43 -34.90
C ILE A 160 0.57 64.18 -33.64
N GLU A 161 0.76 63.47 -32.52
CA GLU A 161 0.92 64.08 -31.18
C GLU A 161 2.24 64.83 -30.95
N SER A 162 3.32 64.55 -31.69
CA SER A 162 4.66 65.04 -31.29
C SER A 162 5.67 65.37 -32.41
N GLN A 163 5.37 65.15 -33.71
CA GLN A 163 6.31 65.45 -34.80
C GLN A 163 5.58 65.91 -36.08
N ILE A 164 6.02 67.01 -36.70
CA ILE A 164 5.54 67.41 -38.03
C ILE A 164 6.41 66.71 -39.08
N ILE A 165 5.85 65.72 -39.75
CA ILE A 165 6.51 65.01 -40.85
C ILE A 165 5.92 65.54 -42.16
N GLY A 166 6.79 65.97 -43.07
CA GLY A 166 6.36 66.48 -44.36
C GLY A 166 7.38 66.23 -45.44
N CYS A 167 6.93 66.24 -46.68
CA CYS A 167 7.81 66.26 -47.83
C CYS A 167 7.30 67.28 -48.85
N GLU A 168 8.22 67.86 -49.62
CA GLU A 168 7.91 68.81 -50.67
C GLU A 168 8.50 68.34 -52.00
N SER A 169 7.73 68.49 -53.07
CA SER A 169 8.19 68.26 -54.44
C SER A 169 8.07 69.53 -55.28
N SER A 170 9.03 69.71 -56.19
CA SER A 170 9.07 70.84 -57.14
C SER A 170 9.40 70.35 -58.56
N CYS A 171 9.09 71.18 -59.56
CA CYS A 171 9.34 70.90 -60.97
C CYS A 171 10.45 71.75 -61.58
N ASP A 172 11.22 72.44 -60.75
CA ASP A 172 12.46 73.11 -61.16
C ASP A 172 13.49 72.09 -61.70
N ARG A 173 13.93 72.30 -62.94
CA ARG A 173 14.92 71.47 -63.63
C ARG A 173 16.29 71.49 -62.95
N ASN A 174 16.61 72.47 -62.12
CA ASN A 174 17.87 72.48 -61.38
C ASN A 174 17.93 71.42 -60.27
N LYS A 175 16.79 70.96 -59.76
CA LYS A 175 16.70 69.88 -58.75
C LYS A 175 16.82 68.47 -59.35
N SER A 176 16.95 68.32 -60.67
CA SER A 176 17.04 67.01 -61.34
C SER A 176 18.48 66.45 -61.45
N ARG A 177 19.49 67.13 -60.90
CA ARG A 177 20.91 66.79 -61.09
C ARG A 177 21.55 65.95 -59.99
N LEU A 178 20.80 65.52 -58.97
CA LEU A 178 21.28 64.57 -57.97
C LEU A 178 20.82 63.14 -58.31
N GLY A 179 21.73 62.36 -58.90
CA GLY A 179 21.81 60.89 -58.76
C GLY A 179 20.69 60.02 -59.36
N LEU A 180 21.05 58.80 -59.77
CA LEU A 180 20.12 57.68 -60.01
C LEU A 180 19.48 57.23 -58.68
N ASP A 181 18.77 58.10 -57.98
CA ASP A 181 18.11 57.73 -56.73
C ASP A 181 16.93 56.80 -57.02
N ARG A 182 16.96 55.62 -56.38
CA ARG A 182 15.87 54.63 -56.40
C ARG A 182 14.60 55.11 -55.66
N ILE A 183 14.53 56.39 -55.28
CA ILE A 183 13.60 56.96 -54.31
C ILE A 183 13.14 58.36 -54.75
N CYS A 184 11.89 58.73 -54.46
CA CYS A 184 11.36 60.08 -54.67
C CYS A 184 12.01 61.15 -53.76
N SER A 185 13.00 61.86 -54.30
CA SER A 185 13.83 62.83 -53.55
C SER A 185 13.44 64.31 -53.73
N GLY A 186 12.27 64.64 -54.31
CA GLY A 186 11.75 66.01 -54.39
C GLY A 186 11.60 66.63 -55.78
N TYR A 187 11.94 65.91 -56.86
CA TYR A 187 11.59 66.31 -58.23
C TYR A 187 10.34 65.55 -58.70
N ARG A 188 9.22 66.26 -58.94
CA ARG A 188 7.88 65.72 -59.28
C ARG A 188 7.22 64.76 -58.27
N CYS A 189 7.99 64.14 -57.40
CA CYS A 189 7.52 63.36 -56.27
C CYS A 189 8.46 63.52 -55.07
N CYS A 190 7.92 63.36 -53.87
CA CYS A 190 8.69 63.30 -52.64
C CYS A 190 8.19 62.17 -51.75
N GLN A 191 9.07 61.65 -50.90
CA GLN A 191 8.69 60.75 -49.83
C GLN A 191 9.35 61.10 -48.50
N ALA A 192 8.66 60.82 -47.40
CA ALA A 192 9.20 60.93 -46.04
C ALA A 192 8.86 59.67 -45.23
N MET A 193 9.79 59.23 -44.38
CA MET A 193 9.56 58.12 -43.46
C MET A 193 8.74 58.59 -42.27
N ILE A 194 7.85 57.72 -41.79
CA ILE A 194 6.99 58.00 -40.63
C ILE A 194 7.59 57.31 -39.42
N THR A 195 7.84 58.06 -38.35
CA THR A 195 8.22 57.50 -37.06
C THR A 195 6.94 57.28 -36.25
N ALA A 196 6.42 56.06 -36.23
CA ALA A 196 5.30 55.73 -35.38
C ALA A 196 5.48 54.31 -34.84
N ASP A 197 5.39 54.19 -33.51
CA ASP A 197 5.40 52.92 -32.76
C ASP A 197 4.30 52.91 -31.68
N ARG A 198 3.29 53.79 -31.82
CA ARG A 198 2.18 53.94 -30.86
C ARG A 198 0.84 54.20 -31.56
N PRO A 199 -0.31 53.83 -30.94
CA PRO A 199 -1.63 54.14 -31.45
C PRO A 199 -1.86 55.67 -31.48
N GLN A 200 -2.10 56.24 -32.65
CA GLN A 200 -2.28 57.68 -32.85
C GLN A 200 -3.27 57.97 -33.99
N VAL A 201 -3.72 59.22 -34.10
CA VAL A 201 -4.48 59.68 -35.25
C VAL A 201 -3.50 60.13 -36.33
N ILE A 202 -3.76 59.80 -37.60
CA ILE A 202 -2.92 60.29 -38.70
C ILE A 202 -3.78 60.82 -39.84
N GLY A 203 -3.60 62.09 -40.17
CA GLY A 203 -4.14 62.73 -41.35
C GLY A 203 -3.05 62.99 -42.39
N VAL A 204 -3.45 63.17 -43.65
CA VAL A 204 -2.56 63.64 -44.71
C VAL A 204 -3.19 64.86 -45.35
N ASP A 205 -2.48 65.98 -45.27
CA ASP A 205 -2.88 67.24 -45.88
C ASP A 205 -1.96 67.64 -47.03
N LEU A 206 -2.53 68.41 -47.96
CA LEU A 206 -1.86 68.94 -49.13
C LEU A 206 -1.90 70.46 -49.10
N GLU A 207 -0.72 71.07 -49.05
CA GLU A 207 -0.53 72.51 -49.17
C GLU A 207 0.10 72.86 -50.53
N SER A 208 -0.31 73.99 -51.11
CA SER A 208 0.31 74.51 -52.34
C SER A 208 1.41 75.50 -51.97
N SER A 209 2.62 75.27 -52.47
CA SER A 209 3.79 76.12 -52.18
C SER A 209 3.82 77.44 -52.99
N ALA A 210 2.92 77.63 -53.98
CA ALA A 210 2.93 78.80 -54.87
C ALA A 210 1.52 79.35 -55.20
N GLY A 211 1.38 80.69 -55.18
CA GLY A 211 0.16 81.44 -55.50
C GLY A 211 -0.02 81.74 -57.00
N GLY A 212 -0.08 80.70 -57.84
CA GLY A 212 -0.33 80.82 -59.29
C GLY A 212 -1.63 80.15 -59.75
N ASN A 213 -2.35 80.77 -60.69
CA ASN A 213 -3.70 80.43 -61.16
C ASN A 213 -3.88 79.13 -61.99
N ILE A 214 -2.95 78.17 -61.96
CA ILE A 214 -3.08 76.90 -62.69
C ILE A 214 -3.08 75.73 -61.71
N THR A 215 -4.24 75.10 -61.52
CA THR A 215 -4.43 73.91 -60.67
C THR A 215 -4.06 72.64 -61.43
N LEU A 216 -2.78 72.24 -61.37
CA LEU A 216 -2.35 70.90 -61.81
C LEU A 216 -2.73 69.85 -60.76
N CYS A 217 -3.04 68.62 -61.20
CA CYS A 217 -3.39 67.50 -60.32
C CYS A 217 -2.21 67.14 -59.40
N LYS A 218 -2.49 67.09 -58.10
CA LYS A 218 -1.55 66.79 -57.02
C LYS A 218 -2.18 65.76 -56.09
N VAL A 219 -1.38 64.81 -55.63
CA VAL A 219 -1.83 63.77 -54.70
C VAL A 219 -0.84 63.58 -53.55
N ALA A 220 -1.35 63.25 -52.37
CA ALA A 220 -0.56 62.76 -51.25
C ALA A 220 -1.29 61.64 -50.51
N PHE A 221 -0.51 60.67 -50.03
CA PHE A 221 -1.04 59.47 -49.41
C PHE A 221 0.03 58.78 -48.57
N LEU A 222 -0.44 57.88 -47.71
CA LEU A 222 0.41 56.95 -46.99
C LEU A 222 0.48 55.62 -47.75
N THR A 223 1.64 55.00 -47.76
CA THR A 223 1.83 53.69 -48.40
C THR A 223 2.99 52.95 -47.78
N LYS A 224 2.95 51.62 -47.81
CA LYS A 224 4.11 50.78 -47.50
C LYS A 224 5.04 50.59 -48.70
N GLU A 225 4.59 50.94 -49.90
CA GLU A 225 5.37 50.75 -51.13
C GLU A 225 6.46 51.80 -51.27
N THR A 226 7.58 51.42 -51.89
CA THR A 226 8.65 52.37 -52.22
C THR A 226 8.43 52.91 -53.62
N TYR A 227 8.28 54.23 -53.73
CA TYR A 227 8.13 54.92 -55.02
C TYR A 227 9.46 55.52 -55.46
N SER A 228 9.75 55.35 -56.75
CA SER A 228 10.91 55.91 -57.42
C SER A 228 10.46 56.77 -58.60
N PRO A 229 11.29 57.71 -59.08
CA PRO A 229 10.98 58.49 -60.28
C PRO A 229 10.69 57.64 -61.53
N ALA A 230 11.13 56.38 -61.57
CA ALA A 230 10.87 55.45 -62.68
C ALA A 230 9.52 54.70 -62.56
N ASN A 231 8.99 54.54 -61.34
CA ASN A 231 7.79 53.73 -61.06
C ASN A 231 6.57 54.58 -60.68
N VAL A 232 6.75 55.87 -60.39
CA VAL A 232 5.64 56.79 -60.11
C VAL A 232 4.79 57.00 -61.36
N THR A 233 3.52 56.65 -61.26
CA THR A 233 2.50 56.93 -62.28
C THR A 233 1.99 58.36 -62.19
N ASP A 234 1.28 58.79 -63.24
CA ASP A 234 0.66 60.11 -63.29
C ASP A 234 -0.28 60.34 -62.08
N PRO A 235 -0.25 61.53 -61.43
CA PRO A 235 -1.11 61.82 -60.28
C PRO A 235 -2.61 61.63 -60.58
N GLU A 236 -3.08 61.80 -61.83
CA GLU A 236 -4.46 61.50 -62.20
C GLU A 236 -4.77 60.01 -62.09
N GLN A 237 -3.84 59.15 -62.49
CA GLN A 237 -4.00 57.70 -62.40
C GLN A 237 -4.05 57.25 -60.94
N ILE A 238 -3.18 57.81 -60.08
CA ILE A 238 -3.18 57.51 -58.64
C ILE A 238 -4.48 58.00 -57.99
N SER A 239 -4.94 59.20 -58.33
CA SER A 239 -6.24 59.71 -57.90
C SER A 239 -7.39 58.81 -58.38
N SER A 240 -7.33 58.29 -59.62
CA SER A 240 -8.35 57.41 -60.19
C SER A 240 -8.46 56.05 -59.50
N ASN A 241 -7.34 55.49 -59.03
CA ASN A 241 -7.32 54.27 -58.22
C ASN A 241 -7.97 54.49 -56.85
N GLY A 242 -7.93 55.72 -56.33
CA GLY A 242 -8.69 56.19 -55.17
C GLY A 242 -8.17 55.74 -53.80
N PHE A 243 -7.34 54.70 -53.72
CA PHE A 243 -6.77 54.21 -52.48
C PHE A 243 -5.34 53.69 -52.63
N THR A 244 -4.62 53.65 -51.51
CA THR A 244 -3.32 53.02 -51.32
C THR A 244 -3.39 52.02 -50.17
N VAL A 245 -2.37 51.17 -50.05
CA VAL A 245 -2.29 50.18 -48.98
C VAL A 245 -1.24 50.59 -47.96
N ILE A 246 -1.63 50.64 -46.70
CA ILE A 246 -0.73 50.86 -45.57
C ILE A 246 -0.65 49.62 -44.69
N GLU A 247 0.39 49.58 -43.88
CA GLU A 247 0.68 48.53 -42.91
C GLU A 247 0.37 49.02 -41.49
N LEU A 248 -0.45 48.29 -40.75
CA LEU A 248 -0.65 48.51 -39.32
C LEU A 248 -0.09 47.33 -38.54
N GLY A 249 0.69 47.62 -37.51
CA GLY A 249 1.08 46.64 -36.52
C GLY A 249 -0.06 46.43 -35.54
N TRP A 250 -0.19 45.22 -35.01
CA TRP A 250 -1.16 44.91 -33.98
C TRP A 250 -0.61 43.97 -32.92
N PHE A 251 -1.10 44.16 -31.70
CA PHE A 251 -0.81 43.34 -30.53
C PHE A 251 -2.03 42.53 -30.11
N PHE A 252 -1.89 41.38 -29.46
CA PHE A 252 -3.02 40.65 -28.86
C PHE A 252 -3.39 41.27 -27.52
N ASP A 253 -4.66 41.65 -27.32
CA ASP A 253 -5.14 42.19 -26.06
C ASP A 253 -5.19 41.11 -24.97
N ALA A 254 -4.25 41.18 -24.02
CA ALA A 254 -4.12 40.24 -22.90
C ALA A 254 -4.94 40.68 -21.67
N SER A 255 -5.73 41.76 -21.78
CA SER A 255 -6.54 42.30 -20.68
C SER A 255 -7.77 41.44 -20.36
N ASP A 256 -8.19 40.55 -21.27
CA ASP A 256 -9.27 39.60 -21.01
C ASP A 256 -8.75 38.40 -20.22
N HIS A 257 -9.01 38.40 -18.91
CA HIS A 257 -8.57 37.36 -17.99
C HIS A 257 -9.06 35.94 -18.35
N ARG A 258 -10.08 35.81 -19.22
CA ARG A 258 -10.62 34.52 -19.68
C ARG A 258 -9.73 33.81 -20.70
N LEU A 259 -8.78 34.52 -21.30
CA LEU A 259 -7.83 33.99 -22.29
C LEU A 259 -6.39 33.95 -21.74
N VAL A 260 -6.23 34.09 -20.42
CA VAL A 260 -4.93 34.10 -19.75
C VAL A 260 -4.25 32.74 -19.93
N ASN A 261 -3.09 32.80 -20.59
CA ASN A 261 -2.27 31.68 -21.04
C ASN A 261 -2.96 30.78 -22.09
N PRO A 262 -2.69 30.97 -23.40
CA PRO A 262 -2.84 29.86 -24.34
C PRO A 262 -2.08 28.66 -23.75
N VAL A 263 -2.85 27.64 -23.35
CA VAL A 263 -2.34 26.47 -22.63
C VAL A 263 -1.19 25.87 -23.41
N GLY A 264 0.04 26.02 -22.90
CA GLY A 264 1.25 25.43 -23.48
C GLY A 264 2.24 26.38 -24.15
N CYS A 265 1.97 27.69 -24.27
CA CYS A 265 2.96 28.65 -24.76
C CYS A 265 3.89 29.13 -23.64
N LEU A 266 5.19 29.21 -23.93
CA LEU A 266 6.19 29.57 -22.94
C LEU A 266 6.45 31.09 -22.91
N ASN A 267 6.58 31.66 -21.71
CA ASN A 267 6.85 33.09 -21.51
C ASN A 267 8.36 33.41 -21.67
N LEU A 268 8.71 34.21 -22.68
CA LEU A 268 10.09 34.68 -22.92
C LEU A 268 10.62 35.56 -21.79
N THR A 269 9.76 36.29 -21.08
CA THR A 269 10.16 37.25 -20.04
C THR A 269 10.68 36.55 -18.77
N ASP A 270 10.30 35.28 -18.55
CA ASP A 270 10.60 34.52 -17.32
C ASP A 270 11.74 33.48 -17.46
N ALA A 271 12.17 33.15 -18.67
CA ALA A 271 12.98 31.95 -18.92
C ALA A 271 14.44 32.28 -19.26
N LYS A 272 15.38 31.83 -18.40
CA LYS A 272 16.83 32.10 -18.54
C LYS A 272 17.64 31.03 -19.28
N TYR A 273 17.19 29.78 -19.42
CA TYR A 273 17.91 28.73 -20.18
C TYR A 273 16.95 27.59 -20.59
N TYR A 274 17.05 27.07 -21.82
CA TYR A 274 16.21 25.98 -22.32
C TYR A 274 16.98 24.69 -22.56
N THR A 275 16.33 23.55 -22.27
CA THR A 275 16.80 22.19 -22.61
C THR A 275 15.91 21.49 -23.66
N ARG A 276 14.76 22.07 -24.04
CA ARG A 276 13.90 21.66 -25.16
C ARG A 276 13.25 22.91 -25.80
N GLU A 277 13.19 22.93 -27.13
CA GLU A 277 12.55 24.01 -27.89
C GLU A 277 11.02 23.92 -27.73
N PRO A 278 10.35 24.95 -27.18
CA PRO A 278 8.89 24.95 -27.02
C PRO A 278 8.18 25.06 -28.38
N SER A 279 6.97 24.49 -28.49
CA SER A 279 6.14 24.58 -29.71
C SER A 279 5.54 25.98 -29.94
N CYS A 280 5.36 26.73 -28.86
CA CYS A 280 4.78 28.06 -28.86
C CYS A 280 5.49 28.94 -27.83
N VAL A 281 5.71 30.20 -28.20
CA VAL A 281 6.43 31.18 -27.40
C VAL A 281 5.63 32.48 -27.36
N CYS A 282 5.54 33.11 -26.19
CA CYS A 282 4.86 34.38 -25.98
C CYS A 282 5.77 35.40 -25.31
N GLU A 283 5.68 36.64 -25.77
CA GLU A 283 6.27 37.82 -25.15
C GLU A 283 5.17 38.70 -24.59
N TYR A 284 5.32 39.17 -23.36
CA TYR A 284 4.32 40.01 -22.69
C TYR A 284 4.86 41.41 -22.47
N GLY A 285 4.00 42.39 -22.67
CA GLY A 285 4.36 43.79 -22.46
C GLY A 285 3.18 44.64 -22.07
N TYR A 286 3.45 45.90 -21.81
CA TYR A 286 2.45 46.89 -21.48
C TYR A 286 2.66 48.14 -22.33
N LEU A 287 1.65 48.52 -23.11
CA LEU A 287 1.70 49.70 -23.98
C LEU A 287 0.38 50.46 -23.88
N SER A 288 0.46 51.80 -23.73
CA SER A 288 -0.70 52.70 -23.77
C SER A 288 -1.90 52.29 -22.91
N GLY A 289 -1.65 51.73 -21.72
CA GLY A 289 -2.70 51.45 -20.73
C GLY A 289 -3.39 50.09 -20.84
N PHE A 290 -2.92 49.19 -21.71
CA PHE A 290 -3.37 47.80 -21.76
C PHE A 290 -2.19 46.81 -21.83
N GLY A 291 -2.39 45.62 -21.25
CA GLY A 291 -1.42 44.53 -21.34
C GLY A 291 -1.57 43.82 -22.68
N TYR A 292 -0.45 43.52 -23.34
CA TYR A 292 -0.46 42.75 -24.56
C TYR A 292 0.39 41.48 -24.45
N SER A 293 0.02 40.49 -25.27
CA SER A 293 0.82 39.31 -25.52
C SER A 293 1.11 39.18 -27.01
N ASN A 294 2.32 38.77 -27.35
CA ASN A 294 2.70 38.44 -28.72
C ASN A 294 3.26 37.04 -28.75
N CYS A 295 2.40 36.14 -29.19
CA CYS A 295 2.74 34.75 -29.32
C CYS A 295 3.01 34.39 -30.79
N PHE A 296 3.94 33.47 -30.99
CA PHE A 296 4.21 32.82 -32.28
C PHE A 296 4.42 31.32 -32.05
N CYS A 297 4.10 30.52 -33.07
CA CYS A 297 4.51 29.12 -33.08
C CYS A 297 5.98 29.07 -33.47
N ASN A 298 6.77 28.22 -32.81
CA ASN A 298 8.18 28.06 -33.14
C ASN A 298 8.30 27.58 -34.59
N ASP A 299 8.87 28.42 -35.45
CA ASP A 299 9.02 28.18 -36.88
C ASP A 299 9.95 26.98 -37.17
N ILE A 300 10.76 26.60 -36.18
CA ILE A 300 11.48 25.33 -36.13
C ILE A 300 10.47 24.21 -35.77
N GLY A 301 9.79 23.71 -36.80
CA GLY A 301 8.99 22.48 -36.73
C GLY A 301 7.53 22.66 -36.30
N HIS A 302 7.03 23.88 -36.06
CA HIS A 302 5.61 24.11 -35.76
C HIS A 302 4.99 25.21 -36.65
N ARG A 303 3.69 25.08 -36.91
CA ARG A 303 2.88 26.06 -37.65
C ARG A 303 1.50 26.21 -37.04
N GLY A 304 0.82 27.31 -37.31
CA GLY A 304 -0.59 27.49 -36.95
C GLY A 304 -0.86 28.81 -36.24
N ASN A 305 -1.80 28.80 -35.30
CA ASN A 305 -2.24 29.99 -34.58
C ASN A 305 -1.97 29.84 -33.07
N PRO A 306 -0.98 30.56 -32.51
CA PRO A 306 -0.60 30.42 -31.10
C PRO A 306 -1.65 30.95 -30.12
N TYR A 307 -2.62 31.72 -30.59
CA TYR A 307 -3.69 32.29 -29.76
C TYR A 307 -4.89 31.36 -29.59
N LEU A 308 -4.81 30.13 -30.13
CA LEU A 308 -5.81 29.08 -29.94
C LEU A 308 -5.25 27.97 -29.04
N PRO A 309 -6.07 27.34 -28.18
CA PRO A 309 -5.65 26.16 -27.43
C PRO A 309 -5.15 25.05 -28.36
N GLY A 310 -3.89 24.64 -28.21
CA GLY A 310 -3.25 23.64 -29.10
C GLY A 310 -3.09 24.10 -30.56
N GLY A 311 -3.14 25.41 -30.82
CA GLY A 311 -3.13 25.94 -32.19
C GLY A 311 -1.77 25.92 -32.89
N CYS A 312 -0.68 25.65 -32.18
CA CYS A 312 0.63 25.34 -32.77
C CYS A 312 0.74 23.84 -33.04
N ILE A 313 0.71 23.49 -34.32
CA ILE A 313 0.67 22.15 -34.85
C ILE A 313 2.07 21.77 -35.34
N ASP A 314 2.51 20.58 -34.94
CA ASP A 314 3.74 19.95 -35.42
C ASP A 314 3.75 19.82 -36.96
N ILE A 315 4.86 20.21 -37.58
CA ILE A 315 5.08 20.06 -39.01
C ILE A 315 5.58 18.64 -39.25
N ASN A 316 4.93 17.91 -40.15
CA ASN A 316 5.45 16.60 -40.55
C ASN A 316 6.55 16.78 -41.61
N GLU A 317 7.81 16.94 -41.20
CA GLU A 317 8.90 17.16 -42.16
C GLU A 317 9.19 15.95 -43.06
N CYS A 318 8.72 14.76 -42.66
CA CYS A 318 8.82 13.54 -43.47
C CYS A 318 7.90 13.53 -44.70
N GLU A 319 6.81 14.32 -44.70
CA GLU A 319 5.95 14.48 -45.88
C GLU A 319 6.52 15.46 -46.90
N GLY A 320 7.43 16.34 -46.48
CA GLY A 320 8.08 17.33 -47.34
C GLY A 320 9.35 16.83 -48.04
N GLU A 321 9.91 17.67 -48.90
CA GLU A 321 11.21 17.42 -49.54
C GLU A 321 12.37 17.37 -48.52
N LEU A 322 12.23 18.03 -47.38
CA LEU A 322 13.23 18.09 -46.33
C LEU A 322 13.52 16.72 -45.69
N GLY A 323 12.50 15.97 -45.29
CA GLY A 323 12.66 14.62 -44.75
C GLY A 323 13.14 13.62 -45.80
N ARG A 324 12.71 13.76 -47.06
CA ARG A 324 13.17 12.91 -48.17
C ARG A 324 14.64 13.13 -48.53
N SER A 325 15.10 14.38 -48.49
CA SER A 325 16.48 14.75 -48.83
C SER A 325 17.47 14.47 -47.70
N ARG A 326 17.07 14.59 -46.42
CA ARG A 326 17.97 14.29 -45.29
C ARG A 326 18.02 12.82 -44.88
N CYS A 327 16.95 12.04 -45.05
CA CYS A 327 16.92 10.61 -44.69
C CYS A 327 17.21 9.67 -45.86
N VAL A 328 18.27 9.93 -46.64
CA VAL A 328 18.64 9.09 -47.79
C VAL A 328 19.07 7.70 -47.31
N GLY A 329 18.39 6.65 -47.75
CA GLY A 329 18.69 5.25 -47.39
C GLY A 329 18.18 4.80 -46.01
N GLN A 330 17.51 5.69 -45.27
CA GLN A 330 16.94 5.43 -43.94
C GLN A 330 15.42 5.64 -43.95
N THR A 331 14.72 5.26 -42.88
CA THR A 331 13.29 5.56 -42.70
C THR A 331 13.16 6.87 -41.93
N CYS A 332 12.45 7.84 -42.50
CA CYS A 332 12.13 9.10 -41.80
C CYS A 332 11.02 8.85 -40.77
N VAL A 333 11.23 9.27 -39.52
CA VAL A 333 10.24 9.22 -38.44
C VAL A 333 10.03 10.63 -37.90
N ASN A 334 8.80 11.14 -38.03
CA ASN A 334 8.39 12.43 -37.50
C ASN A 334 8.37 12.40 -35.97
N VAL A 335 8.90 13.43 -35.32
CA VAL A 335 8.88 13.61 -33.86
C VAL A 335 8.43 15.04 -33.53
N PRO A 336 7.90 15.33 -32.34
CA PRO A 336 7.46 16.69 -32.04
C PRO A 336 8.59 17.72 -32.20
N GLY A 337 8.39 18.70 -33.08
CA GLY A 337 9.31 19.78 -33.46
C GLY A 337 10.44 19.38 -34.41
N SER A 338 10.52 18.13 -34.88
CA SER A 338 11.61 17.71 -35.77
C SER A 338 11.37 16.34 -36.42
N PHE A 339 12.40 15.78 -37.06
CA PHE A 339 12.37 14.42 -37.57
C PHE A 339 13.69 13.69 -37.28
N ARG A 340 13.64 12.37 -37.24
CA ARG A 340 14.83 11.52 -37.13
C ARG A 340 14.86 10.44 -38.20
N CYS A 341 16.05 10.13 -38.66
CA CYS A 341 16.28 9.05 -39.62
C CYS A 341 16.70 7.78 -38.86
N VAL A 342 16.02 6.66 -39.13
CA VAL A 342 16.35 5.35 -38.53
C VAL A 342 16.81 4.35 -39.61
N PRO A 343 17.80 3.49 -39.33
CA PRO A 343 18.26 2.49 -40.31
C PRO A 343 17.11 1.61 -40.82
N LYS A 344 17.11 1.27 -42.12
CA LYS A 344 16.18 0.29 -42.67
C LYS A 344 16.50 -1.08 -42.07
N GLU A 345 15.68 -1.54 -41.13
CA GLU A 345 15.77 -2.92 -40.66
C GLU A 345 15.25 -3.88 -41.74
N THR A 346 16.12 -4.78 -42.17
CA THR A 346 15.74 -6.00 -42.89
C THR A 346 14.94 -6.90 -41.96
N GLY A 347 13.65 -7.06 -42.26
CA GLY A 347 12.78 -8.10 -41.72
C GLY A 347 12.28 -7.85 -40.30
N LYS A 348 11.10 -7.22 -40.15
CA LYS A 348 10.35 -7.28 -38.89
C LYS A 348 9.16 -8.22 -38.97
N ILE A 349 9.25 -9.19 -38.08
CA ILE A 349 8.19 -10.05 -37.60
C ILE A 349 7.03 -9.19 -37.06
N SER A 350 5.79 -9.64 -37.30
CA SER A 350 4.53 -9.00 -36.91
C SER A 350 4.52 -8.44 -35.46
N PRO A 351 3.93 -7.25 -35.22
CA PRO A 351 3.83 -6.62 -33.88
C PRO A 351 3.12 -7.50 -32.83
N MET A 352 2.38 -8.52 -33.28
CA MET A 352 1.77 -9.53 -32.42
C MET A 352 2.81 -10.42 -31.71
N ILE A 353 3.92 -10.75 -32.40
CA ILE A 353 4.96 -11.62 -31.85
C ILE A 353 5.85 -10.85 -30.87
N LEU A 354 6.10 -9.57 -31.09
CA LEU A 354 6.85 -8.72 -30.14
C LEU A 354 6.09 -8.56 -28.81
N GLY A 355 4.77 -8.38 -28.87
CA GLY A 355 3.91 -8.36 -27.68
C GLY A 355 3.93 -9.69 -26.93
N VAL A 356 3.88 -10.83 -27.64
CA VAL A 356 3.95 -12.16 -27.03
C VAL A 356 5.32 -12.41 -26.40
N VAL A 357 6.42 -12.01 -27.05
CA VAL A 357 7.78 -12.19 -26.52
C VAL A 357 8.02 -11.34 -25.26
N LEU A 358 7.57 -10.07 -25.25
CA LEU A 358 7.66 -9.22 -24.06
C LEU A 358 6.77 -9.73 -22.92
N GLY A 359 5.56 -10.21 -23.24
CA GLY A 359 4.65 -10.82 -22.28
C GLY A 359 5.23 -12.10 -21.67
N LEU A 360 5.81 -12.98 -22.49
CA LEU A 360 6.48 -14.20 -22.02
C LEU A 360 7.74 -13.88 -21.22
N ALA A 361 8.55 -12.89 -21.63
CA ALA A 361 9.73 -12.47 -20.88
C ALA A 361 9.36 -11.94 -19.49
N LEU A 362 8.31 -11.12 -19.39
CA LEU A 362 7.79 -10.63 -18.11
C LEU A 362 7.25 -11.78 -17.25
N LEU A 363 6.52 -12.73 -17.85
CA LEU A 363 6.03 -13.93 -17.17
C LEU A 363 7.20 -14.74 -16.59
N PHE A 364 8.24 -15.02 -17.38
CA PHE A 364 9.43 -15.74 -16.92
C PHE A 364 10.20 -14.98 -15.85
N PHE A 365 10.27 -13.65 -15.93
CA PHE A 365 10.88 -12.81 -14.90
C PHE A 365 10.11 -12.89 -13.57
N VAL A 366 8.78 -12.80 -13.61
CA VAL A 366 7.91 -12.95 -12.43
C VAL A 366 8.02 -14.37 -11.85
N LEU A 367 8.01 -15.40 -12.68
CA LEU A 367 8.22 -16.79 -12.25
C LEU A 367 9.61 -17.01 -11.66
N GLY A 368 10.63 -16.36 -12.23
CA GLY A 368 12.01 -16.35 -11.71
C GLY A 368 12.10 -15.71 -10.33
N ILE A 369 11.53 -14.53 -10.14
CA ILE A 369 11.44 -13.86 -8.83
C ILE A 369 10.64 -14.70 -7.83
N TRP A 370 9.49 -15.24 -8.24
CA TRP A 370 8.67 -16.11 -7.39
C TRP A 370 9.43 -17.38 -6.97
N GLY A 371 10.15 -17.99 -7.90
CA GLY A 371 11.05 -19.12 -7.67
C GLY A 371 12.19 -18.77 -6.70
N LEU A 372 12.83 -17.61 -6.87
CA LEU A 372 13.86 -17.09 -5.96
C LEU A 372 13.30 -16.84 -4.55
N ILE A 373 12.14 -16.20 -4.43
CA ILE A 373 11.48 -15.97 -3.14
C ILE A 373 11.14 -17.31 -2.48
N LYS A 374 10.60 -18.27 -3.23
CA LYS A 374 10.33 -19.64 -2.75
C LYS A 374 11.61 -20.34 -2.31
N PHE A 375 12.69 -20.20 -3.08
CA PHE A 375 14.00 -20.77 -2.75
C PHE A 375 14.59 -20.16 -1.49
N VAL A 376 14.58 -18.83 -1.34
CA VAL A 376 15.04 -18.12 -0.14
C VAL A 376 14.19 -18.51 1.07
N LYS A 377 12.86 -18.55 0.95
CA LYS A 377 11.97 -19.02 2.03
C LYS A 377 12.27 -20.47 2.42
N LYS A 378 12.48 -21.35 1.44
CA LYS A 378 12.84 -22.76 1.67
C LYS A 378 14.20 -22.88 2.37
N ARG A 379 15.22 -22.14 1.90
CA ARG A 379 16.55 -22.06 2.53
C ARG A 379 16.48 -21.56 3.96
N ARG A 380 15.75 -20.45 4.21
CA ARG A 380 15.54 -19.91 5.57
C ARG A 380 14.84 -20.93 6.49
N LYS A 381 13.83 -21.66 6.00
CA LYS A 381 13.16 -22.73 6.79
C LYS A 381 14.14 -23.86 7.16
N ILE A 382 15.00 -24.28 6.22
CA ILE A 382 16.01 -25.32 6.49
C ILE A 382 17.06 -24.83 7.50
N ILE A 383 17.54 -23.59 7.36
CA ILE A 383 18.53 -23.01 8.28
C ILE A 383 17.95 -22.93 9.69
N ARG A 384 16.73 -22.39 9.86
CA ARG A 384 16.07 -22.34 11.17
C ARG A 384 15.88 -23.71 11.81
N LYS A 385 15.47 -24.72 11.05
CA LYS A 385 15.34 -26.11 11.57
C LYS A 385 16.68 -26.65 12.09
N ARG A 386 17.78 -26.35 11.39
CA ARG A 386 19.14 -26.73 11.83
C ARG A 386 19.59 -25.96 13.07
N GLU A 387 19.24 -24.68 13.16
CA GLU A 387 19.51 -23.85 14.34
C GLU A 387 18.75 -24.39 15.55
N PHE A 388 17.45 -24.69 15.43
CA PHE A 388 16.67 -25.31 16.49
C PHE A 388 17.22 -26.68 16.88
N PHE A 389 17.56 -27.52 15.90
CA PHE A 389 18.16 -28.83 16.17
C PHE A 389 19.45 -28.72 16.99
N LYS A 390 20.31 -27.73 16.68
CA LYS A 390 21.54 -27.47 17.46
C LYS A 390 21.24 -26.91 18.84
N ARG A 391 20.35 -25.91 18.93
CA ARG A 391 19.97 -25.24 20.19
C ARG A 391 19.32 -26.21 21.18
N ASN A 392 18.47 -27.11 20.68
CA ASN A 392 17.74 -28.08 21.49
C ASN A 392 18.57 -29.36 21.78
N GLY A 393 19.90 -29.29 21.70
CA GLY A 393 20.78 -30.40 22.08
C GLY A 393 20.81 -31.58 21.10
N GLY A 394 20.32 -31.45 19.87
CA GLY A 394 20.18 -32.57 18.94
C GLY A 394 21.49 -33.23 18.52
N LEU A 395 22.63 -32.53 18.62
CA LEU A 395 23.95 -33.13 18.41
C LEU A 395 24.33 -34.08 19.56
N LEU A 396 24.07 -33.67 20.81
CA LEU A 396 24.34 -34.48 22.00
C LEU A 396 23.44 -35.72 22.03
N LEU A 397 22.14 -35.54 21.78
CA LEU A 397 21.20 -36.66 21.75
C LEU A 397 21.56 -37.65 20.62
N LYS A 398 21.97 -37.15 19.46
CA LYS A 398 22.41 -38.03 18.36
C LYS A 398 23.68 -38.80 18.72
N GLN A 399 24.61 -38.19 19.46
CA GLN A 399 25.81 -38.88 19.93
C GLN A 399 25.46 -39.99 20.93
N GLN A 400 24.60 -39.72 21.92
CA GLN A 400 24.13 -40.72 22.89
C GLN A 400 23.45 -41.91 22.20
N LEU A 401 22.57 -41.64 21.22
CA LEU A 401 21.92 -42.69 20.42
C LEU A 401 22.89 -43.52 19.56
N THR A 402 24.06 -42.99 19.19
CA THR A 402 25.07 -43.73 18.43
C THR A 402 26.07 -44.47 19.30
N THR A 403 26.26 -44.06 20.56
CA THR A 403 27.22 -44.66 21.49
C THR A 403 26.62 -45.86 22.22
N GLU A 404 25.31 -45.86 22.50
CA GLU A 404 24.58 -47.00 23.08
C GLU A 404 24.14 -48.00 21.99
N GLY A 405 25.12 -48.61 21.32
CA GLY A 405 24.89 -49.78 20.50
C GLY A 405 24.59 -51.01 21.36
N GLY A 406 23.33 -51.19 21.79
CA GLY A 406 22.88 -52.45 22.40
C GLY A 406 21.67 -52.34 23.32
N ASN A 407 20.50 -52.78 22.82
CA ASN A 407 19.39 -53.35 23.60
C ASN A 407 18.44 -52.47 24.44
N ALA A 408 18.25 -51.19 24.09
CA ALA A 408 17.00 -50.49 24.43
C ALA A 408 16.29 -50.11 23.12
N GLU A 409 14.96 -50.15 23.08
CA GLU A 409 14.16 -49.55 22.00
C GLU A 409 14.30 -48.02 22.09
N THR A 410 15.48 -47.53 21.68
CA THR A 410 15.98 -46.19 21.96
C THR A 410 15.18 -45.12 21.23
N SER A 411 14.94 -44.02 21.96
CA SER A 411 14.13 -42.89 21.52
C SER A 411 14.51 -42.41 20.11
N ARG A 412 13.56 -42.37 19.18
CA ARG A 412 13.80 -41.97 17.79
C ARG A 412 13.75 -40.45 17.63
N ILE A 413 14.71 -39.89 16.89
CA ILE A 413 14.62 -38.49 16.45
C ILE A 413 13.72 -38.42 15.21
N PHE A 414 12.55 -37.82 15.37
CA PHE A 414 11.58 -37.58 14.29
C PHE A 414 11.85 -36.24 13.59
N SER A 415 11.59 -36.20 12.28
CA SER A 415 11.60 -34.92 11.56
C SER A 415 10.28 -34.18 11.78
N SER A 416 10.33 -32.85 11.81
CA SER A 416 9.11 -32.04 11.91
C SER A 416 8.13 -32.30 10.76
N LYS A 417 8.63 -32.63 9.56
CA LYS A 417 7.79 -32.97 8.39
C LYS A 417 7.06 -34.31 8.58
N GLU A 418 7.72 -35.27 9.22
CA GLU A 418 7.13 -36.57 9.53
C GLU A 418 5.99 -36.43 10.53
N LEU A 419 6.18 -35.66 11.61
CA LEU A 419 5.12 -35.40 12.59
C LEU A 419 3.98 -34.53 12.02
N GLU A 420 4.31 -33.53 11.19
CA GLU A 420 3.31 -32.76 10.43
C GLU A 420 2.45 -33.71 9.58
N LYS A 421 3.05 -34.68 8.87
CA LYS A 421 2.28 -35.66 8.08
C LYS A 421 1.47 -36.61 8.97
N ALA A 422 2.06 -37.13 10.03
CA ALA A 422 1.43 -38.10 10.91
C ALA A 422 0.18 -37.54 11.61
N THR A 423 0.21 -36.25 11.97
CA THR A 423 -0.87 -35.55 12.68
C THR A 423 -1.83 -34.78 11.77
N ASP A 424 -1.70 -34.92 10.45
CA ASP A 424 -2.46 -34.14 9.46
C ASP A 424 -2.33 -32.62 9.68
N ASN A 425 -1.08 -32.14 9.73
CA ASN A 425 -0.70 -30.76 10.04
C ASN A 425 -1.21 -30.27 11.41
N PHE A 426 -1.15 -31.14 12.43
CA PHE A 426 -1.69 -30.85 13.77
C PHE A 426 -3.18 -30.49 13.72
N ASN A 427 -3.97 -31.32 13.04
CA ASN A 427 -5.40 -31.12 12.87
C ASN A 427 -6.11 -31.12 14.24
N LYS A 428 -6.99 -30.14 14.47
CA LYS A 428 -7.79 -30.02 15.71
C LYS A 428 -8.69 -31.24 15.94
N ASN A 429 -9.17 -31.89 14.88
CA ASN A 429 -9.99 -33.09 14.97
C ASN A 429 -9.21 -34.34 15.44
N ARG A 430 -7.88 -34.23 15.56
CA ARG A 430 -7.00 -35.30 16.06
C ARG A 430 -6.48 -35.00 17.46
N VAL A 431 -7.02 -34.00 18.15
CA VAL A 431 -6.60 -33.69 19.53
C VAL A 431 -7.12 -34.77 20.47
N LEU A 432 -6.21 -35.37 21.24
CA LEU A 432 -6.52 -36.34 22.30
C LEU A 432 -6.75 -35.64 23.65
N GLY A 433 -6.02 -34.55 23.88
CA GLY A 433 -6.08 -33.78 25.11
C GLY A 433 -5.37 -32.45 24.99
N GLN A 434 -5.80 -31.48 25.79
CA GLN A 434 -5.28 -30.12 25.77
C GLN A 434 -5.18 -29.58 27.20
N GLY A 435 -3.97 -29.25 27.66
CA GLY A 435 -3.70 -28.81 29.04
C GLY A 435 -2.65 -27.69 29.15
N GLY A 436 -2.16 -27.43 30.37
CA GLY A 436 -1.13 -26.42 30.64
C GLY A 436 0.23 -26.73 30.00
N GLN A 437 0.54 -28.01 29.81
CA GLN A 437 1.80 -28.47 29.20
C GLN A 437 1.76 -28.51 27.67
N GLY A 438 0.59 -28.32 27.04
CA GLY A 438 0.47 -28.30 25.58
C GLY A 438 -0.80 -28.95 25.05
N THR A 439 -0.72 -29.40 23.80
CA THR A 439 -1.78 -30.12 23.08
C THR A 439 -1.22 -31.44 22.58
N VAL A 440 -1.93 -32.54 22.83
CA VAL A 440 -1.57 -33.88 22.41
C VAL A 440 -2.41 -34.28 21.20
N TYR A 441 -1.76 -34.70 20.12
CA TYR A 441 -2.40 -35.08 18.87
C TYR A 441 -2.23 -36.57 18.60
N LYS A 442 -3.29 -37.22 18.10
CA LYS A 442 -3.22 -38.57 17.52
C LYS A 442 -2.49 -38.50 16.18
N GLY A 443 -1.39 -39.23 16.07
CA GLY A 443 -0.57 -39.35 14.88
C GLY A 443 -0.57 -40.76 14.33
N MET A 444 -0.44 -40.91 13.00
CA MET A 444 -0.15 -42.19 12.36
C MET A 444 1.19 -42.07 11.61
N LEU A 445 2.20 -42.80 12.08
CA LEU A 445 3.51 -42.84 11.45
C LEU A 445 3.44 -43.55 10.08
N VAL A 446 4.49 -43.39 9.27
CA VAL A 446 4.56 -43.98 7.92
C VAL A 446 4.58 -45.50 7.92
N ASP A 447 4.97 -46.12 9.03
CA ASP A 447 4.97 -47.56 9.26
C ASP A 447 3.62 -48.09 9.80
N GLY A 448 2.61 -47.21 9.89
CA GLY A 448 1.27 -47.56 10.37
C GLY A 448 1.10 -47.48 11.89
N ARG A 449 2.17 -47.25 12.67
CA ARG A 449 2.07 -47.15 14.13
C ARG A 449 1.32 -45.88 14.55
N ILE A 450 0.37 -46.04 15.47
CA ILE A 450 -0.38 -44.91 16.05
C ILE A 450 0.41 -44.38 17.26
N VAL A 451 0.60 -43.06 17.29
CA VAL A 451 1.38 -42.36 18.31
C VAL A 451 0.63 -41.18 18.90
N ALA A 452 1.00 -40.77 20.11
CA ALA A 452 0.55 -39.53 20.73
C ALA A 452 1.65 -38.47 20.63
N VAL A 453 1.36 -37.35 19.96
CA VAL A 453 2.33 -36.27 19.68
C VAL A 453 2.02 -35.07 20.56
N LYS A 454 2.80 -34.86 21.62
CA LYS A 454 2.67 -33.73 22.56
C LYS A 454 3.43 -32.52 22.05
N ARG A 455 2.70 -31.43 21.81
CA ARG A 455 3.23 -30.16 21.30
C ARG A 455 2.84 -29.01 22.24
N SER A 456 3.83 -28.26 22.72
CA SER A 456 3.61 -27.09 23.59
C SER A 456 2.90 -25.95 22.85
N LYS A 457 2.05 -25.19 23.56
CA LYS A 457 1.27 -24.07 23.01
C LYS A 457 1.99 -22.73 23.00
N VAL A 458 2.91 -22.51 23.94
CA VAL A 458 3.51 -21.20 24.25
C VAL A 458 4.99 -21.17 23.87
N LEU A 459 5.46 -20.00 23.44
CA LEU A 459 6.86 -19.67 23.13
C LEU A 459 7.61 -19.27 24.41
N ASP A 460 7.64 -20.16 25.41
CA ASP A 460 8.36 -19.90 26.66
C ASP A 460 9.64 -20.74 26.75
N LYS A 461 10.74 -20.14 27.23
CA LYS A 461 12.02 -20.85 27.37
C LYS A 461 11.94 -21.94 28.43
N ASP A 462 11.14 -21.73 29.47
CA ASP A 462 10.96 -22.68 30.58
C ASP A 462 10.39 -24.02 30.09
N LYS A 463 9.64 -24.01 28.97
CA LYS A 463 9.13 -25.24 28.33
C LYS A 463 10.20 -26.10 27.67
N VAL A 464 11.39 -25.55 27.40
CA VAL A 464 12.54 -26.36 26.92
C VAL A 464 13.15 -27.16 28.07
N GLU A 465 13.17 -26.61 29.29
CA GLU A 465 13.66 -27.33 30.47
C GLU A 465 12.73 -28.49 30.85
N GLU A 466 11.40 -28.26 30.84
CA GLU A 466 10.42 -29.33 31.00
C GLU A 466 10.63 -30.47 29.99
N PHE A 467 10.90 -30.14 28.72
CA PHE A 467 11.22 -31.13 27.70
C PHE A 467 12.51 -31.91 28.00
N ILE A 468 13.60 -31.22 28.33
CA ILE A 468 14.89 -31.86 28.62
C ILE A 468 14.73 -32.82 29.79
N ASN A 469 14.04 -32.37 30.83
CA ASN A 469 13.74 -33.17 32.01
C ASN A 469 12.89 -34.39 31.67
N GLU A 470 11.81 -34.22 30.89
CA GLU A 470 10.92 -35.32 30.51
C GLU A 470 11.65 -36.38 29.66
N VAL A 471 12.50 -35.97 28.71
CA VAL A 471 13.36 -36.91 27.95
C VAL A 471 14.37 -37.60 28.87
N HIS A 472 15.01 -36.87 29.77
CA HIS A 472 16.00 -37.43 30.69
C HIS A 472 15.40 -38.50 31.61
N VAL A 473 14.27 -38.17 32.26
CA VAL A 473 13.55 -39.06 33.17
C VAL A 473 13.04 -40.30 32.42
N LEU A 474 12.30 -40.10 31.32
CA LEU A 474 11.70 -41.22 30.58
C LEU A 474 12.73 -42.07 29.81
N SER A 475 13.95 -41.58 29.59
CA SER A 475 15.03 -42.40 29.02
C SER A 475 15.59 -43.45 29.99
N GLN A 476 15.43 -43.22 31.30
CA GLN A 476 15.96 -44.11 32.35
C GLN A 476 14.89 -45.03 32.95
N ILE A 477 13.61 -44.79 32.64
CA ILE A 477 12.47 -45.51 33.20
C ILE A 477 11.92 -46.49 32.15
N ASN A 478 11.71 -47.73 32.58
CA ASN A 478 11.03 -48.74 31.77
C ASN A 478 10.11 -49.59 32.65
N HIS A 479 8.81 -49.27 32.64
CA HIS A 479 7.81 -49.94 33.45
C HIS A 479 6.50 -50.11 32.67
N ILE A 480 5.79 -51.22 32.87
CA ILE A 480 4.57 -51.56 32.11
C ILE A 480 3.42 -50.58 32.35
N ASN A 481 3.33 -50.02 33.57
CA ASN A 481 2.32 -49.03 33.97
C ASN A 481 2.83 -47.58 33.85
N ILE A 482 3.83 -47.32 33.01
CA ILE A 482 4.30 -45.97 32.67
C ILE A 482 4.24 -45.80 31.16
N VAL A 483 3.77 -44.64 30.69
CA VAL A 483 3.68 -44.35 29.26
C VAL A 483 5.08 -44.25 28.65
N LYS A 484 5.30 -45.03 27.59
CA LYS A 484 6.58 -45.09 26.90
C LYS A 484 6.81 -43.91 25.99
N LEU A 485 7.96 -43.24 26.17
CA LEU A 485 8.48 -42.25 25.23
C LEU A 485 9.07 -42.97 24.01
N MET A 486 8.49 -42.76 22.83
CA MET A 486 8.99 -43.33 21.57
C MET A 486 10.07 -42.46 20.92
N GLY A 487 10.07 -41.15 21.20
CA GLY A 487 11.06 -40.24 20.65
C GLY A 487 10.67 -38.77 20.72
N CYS A 488 11.43 -37.94 20.02
CA CYS A 488 11.23 -36.50 19.99
C CYS A 488 11.57 -35.86 18.64
N CYS A 489 11.10 -34.64 18.41
CA CYS A 489 11.49 -33.79 17.28
C CYS A 489 12.11 -32.50 17.81
N LEU A 490 13.37 -32.26 17.43
CA LEU A 490 14.17 -31.12 17.87
C LEU A 490 14.25 -29.99 16.82
N GLU A 491 13.62 -30.16 15.66
CA GLU A 491 13.65 -29.19 14.54
C GLU A 491 12.68 -28.00 14.72
N THR A 492 12.01 -27.92 15.86
CA THR A 492 11.00 -26.91 16.21
C THR A 492 11.52 -26.00 17.32
N GLU A 493 10.90 -24.83 17.48
CA GLU A 493 11.33 -23.84 18.47
C GLU A 493 11.27 -24.38 19.90
N VAL A 494 10.13 -24.99 20.26
CA VAL A 494 10.02 -25.88 21.42
C VAL A 494 9.98 -27.31 20.87
N PRO A 495 10.80 -28.24 21.38
CA PRO A 495 10.77 -29.64 20.97
C PRO A 495 9.39 -30.30 21.11
N ILE A 496 9.15 -31.32 20.30
CA ILE A 496 7.89 -32.10 20.29
C ILE A 496 8.20 -33.50 20.80
N LEU A 497 7.37 -34.04 21.69
CA LEU A 497 7.50 -35.39 22.25
C LEU A 497 6.52 -36.35 21.56
N VAL A 498 6.95 -37.59 21.39
CA VAL A 498 6.19 -38.66 20.74
C VAL A 498 6.14 -39.86 21.66
N TYR A 499 4.93 -40.24 22.07
CA TYR A 499 4.66 -41.36 22.96
C TYR A 499 3.88 -42.45 22.24
N GLU A 500 3.81 -43.62 22.86
CA GLU A 500 2.82 -44.63 22.49
C GLU A 500 1.40 -44.04 22.59
N HIS A 501 0.52 -44.44 21.67
CA HIS A 501 -0.88 -44.04 21.75
C HIS A 501 -1.64 -44.95 22.71
N ILE A 502 -2.25 -44.34 23.72
CA ILE A 502 -3.12 -45.02 24.68
C ILE A 502 -4.59 -44.76 24.27
N PRO A 503 -5.36 -45.80 23.86
CA PRO A 503 -6.62 -45.62 23.14
C PRO A 503 -7.80 -45.19 24.01
N ASN A 504 -7.89 -45.66 25.26
CA ASN A 504 -9.05 -45.41 26.13
C ASN A 504 -8.96 -44.10 26.92
N GLY A 505 -8.00 -43.24 26.57
CA GLY A 505 -7.90 -41.89 27.13
C GLY A 505 -7.48 -41.87 28.61
N ASP A 506 -7.84 -40.80 29.30
CA ASP A 506 -7.53 -40.55 30.70
C ASP A 506 -8.61 -41.10 31.66
N LEU A 507 -8.17 -41.50 32.85
CA LEU A 507 -9.02 -42.08 33.90
C LEU A 507 -10.08 -41.09 34.41
N PHE A 508 -9.77 -39.79 34.42
CA PHE A 508 -10.70 -38.75 34.86
C PHE A 508 -11.99 -38.78 34.03
N LYS A 509 -11.89 -38.77 32.69
CA LYS A 509 -13.08 -38.87 31.83
C LYS A 509 -13.85 -40.17 32.07
N ARG A 510 -13.14 -41.29 32.20
CA ARG A 510 -13.77 -42.60 32.39
C ARG A 510 -14.51 -42.71 33.73
N LEU A 511 -14.06 -41.97 34.74
CA LEU A 511 -14.68 -41.92 36.06
C LEU A 511 -15.87 -40.97 36.12
N HIS A 512 -15.84 -39.87 35.38
CA HIS A 512 -16.78 -38.77 35.57
C HIS A 512 -17.77 -38.52 34.42
N ASP A 513 -17.59 -39.12 33.25
CA ASP A 513 -18.54 -39.03 32.13
C ASP A 513 -19.47 -40.25 32.10
N ASP A 514 -20.78 -40.01 32.19
CA ASP A 514 -21.82 -41.05 32.18
C ASP A 514 -22.11 -41.63 30.78
N SER A 515 -21.45 -41.12 29.73
CA SER A 515 -21.72 -41.49 28.33
C SER A 515 -21.01 -42.75 27.84
N ASP A 516 -20.30 -43.47 28.72
CA ASP A 516 -19.38 -44.54 28.35
C ASP A 516 -19.90 -45.92 28.71
N ASP A 517 -19.95 -46.84 27.74
CA ASP A 517 -20.58 -48.17 27.86
C ASP A 517 -19.84 -49.16 28.79
N TYR A 518 -18.70 -48.78 29.36
CA TYR A 518 -17.91 -49.67 30.21
C TYR A 518 -18.12 -49.38 31.69
N ALA A 519 -18.70 -50.37 32.36
CA ALA A 519 -18.84 -50.37 33.80
C ALA A 519 -17.47 -50.38 34.47
N MET A 520 -17.13 -49.29 35.16
CA MET A 520 -15.94 -49.23 36.01
C MET A 520 -16.25 -49.81 37.40
N THR A 521 -16.34 -51.14 37.43
CA THR A 521 -16.61 -51.94 38.63
C THR A 521 -15.54 -51.71 39.70
N TRP A 522 -15.86 -52.11 40.95
CA TRP A 522 -14.92 -51.99 42.06
C TRP A 522 -13.59 -52.72 41.79
N GLU A 523 -13.66 -53.93 41.22
CA GLU A 523 -12.47 -54.73 40.89
C GLU A 523 -11.55 -53.99 39.90
N VAL A 524 -12.12 -53.35 38.89
CA VAL A 524 -11.36 -52.54 37.91
C VAL A 524 -10.69 -51.35 38.59
N ARG A 525 -11.41 -50.64 39.47
CA ARG A 525 -10.86 -49.49 40.22
C ARG A 525 -9.72 -49.90 41.14
N LEU A 526 -9.88 -51.00 41.87
CA LEU A 526 -8.86 -51.55 42.75
C LEU A 526 -7.62 -52.00 41.97
N ARG A 527 -7.81 -52.66 40.82
CA ARG A 527 -6.70 -53.02 39.93
C ARG A 527 -5.93 -51.79 39.45
N ILE A 528 -6.63 -50.75 38.99
CA ILE A 528 -6.04 -49.47 38.57
C ILE A 528 -5.23 -48.86 39.72
N ALA A 529 -5.76 -48.85 40.94
CA ALA A 529 -5.06 -48.35 42.12
C ALA A 529 -3.75 -49.12 42.38
N VAL A 530 -3.78 -50.45 42.32
CA VAL A 530 -2.59 -51.31 42.47
C VAL A 530 -1.56 -51.01 41.38
N GLU A 531 -1.97 -50.91 40.12
CA GLU A 531 -1.10 -50.64 38.97
C GLU A 531 -0.40 -49.27 39.07
N ILE A 532 -1.12 -48.23 39.50
CA ILE A 532 -0.56 -46.89 39.71
C ILE A 532 0.39 -46.89 40.92
N ALA A 533 -0.01 -47.51 42.03
CA ALA A 533 0.83 -47.61 43.22
C ALA A 533 2.15 -48.32 42.91
N GLY A 534 2.11 -49.39 42.12
CA GLY A 534 3.28 -50.12 41.65
C GLY A 534 4.18 -49.25 40.77
N ALA A 535 3.60 -48.48 39.85
CA ALA A 535 4.36 -47.53 39.02
C ALA A 535 5.07 -46.45 39.86
N LEU A 536 4.38 -45.85 40.84
CA LEU A 536 4.95 -44.83 41.72
C LEU A 536 6.00 -45.42 42.68
N ALA A 537 5.76 -46.62 43.23
CA ALA A 537 6.75 -47.32 44.04
C ALA A 537 8.03 -47.64 43.24
N TYR A 538 7.89 -48.02 41.97
CA TYR A 538 9.01 -48.19 41.06
C TYR A 538 9.79 -46.87 40.89
N LEU A 539 9.11 -45.76 40.63
CA LEU A 539 9.74 -44.45 40.45
C LEU A 539 10.50 -43.97 41.69
N HIS A 540 9.93 -44.17 42.88
CA HIS A 540 10.51 -43.70 44.14
C HIS A 540 11.66 -44.55 44.64
N SER A 541 11.64 -45.87 44.40
CA SER A 541 12.54 -46.80 45.11
C SER A 541 13.30 -47.78 44.23
N ALA A 542 12.85 -48.09 43.02
CA ALA A 542 13.44 -49.13 42.17
C ALA A 542 14.09 -48.60 40.88
N ALA A 543 13.83 -47.35 40.51
CA ALA A 543 14.51 -46.67 39.42
C ALA A 543 15.99 -46.42 39.75
N SER A 544 16.83 -46.27 38.72
CA SER A 544 18.27 -46.01 38.86
C SER A 544 18.59 -44.74 39.65
N THR A 545 17.73 -43.73 39.53
CA THR A 545 17.68 -42.57 40.41
C THR A 545 16.23 -42.41 40.88
N PRO A 546 15.96 -42.10 42.17
CA PRO A 546 14.62 -41.80 42.63
C PRO A 546 14.01 -40.65 41.83
N VAL A 547 12.81 -40.85 41.29
CA VAL A 547 12.06 -39.86 40.51
C VAL A 547 10.76 -39.53 41.21
N TYR A 548 10.55 -38.26 41.54
CA TYR A 548 9.27 -37.77 42.04
C TYR A 548 8.43 -37.23 40.89
N HIS A 549 7.19 -37.67 40.79
CA HIS A 549 6.31 -37.36 39.67
C HIS A 549 5.80 -35.92 39.72
N ARG A 550 5.36 -35.45 40.89
CA ARG A 550 4.90 -34.08 41.21
C ARG A 550 3.55 -33.63 40.63
N ASP A 551 2.97 -34.37 39.68
CA ASP A 551 1.63 -34.08 39.15
C ASP A 551 0.77 -35.34 39.00
N VAL A 552 0.69 -36.15 40.07
CA VAL A 552 -0.15 -37.36 40.11
C VAL A 552 -1.63 -36.96 40.21
N LYS A 553 -2.42 -37.35 39.22
CA LYS A 553 -3.87 -37.08 39.12
C LYS A 553 -4.52 -37.99 38.08
N THR A 554 -5.84 -38.15 38.14
CA THR A 554 -6.59 -39.02 37.22
C THR A 554 -6.53 -38.57 35.75
N THR A 555 -6.27 -37.29 35.44
CA THR A 555 -6.05 -36.84 34.04
C THR A 555 -4.70 -37.27 33.46
N ASN A 556 -3.73 -37.60 34.32
CA ASN A 556 -2.38 -38.05 33.95
C ASN A 556 -2.24 -39.57 34.02
N ILE A 557 -3.31 -40.28 34.38
CA ILE A 557 -3.39 -41.73 34.36
C ILE A 557 -4.20 -42.12 33.12
N LEU A 558 -3.57 -42.81 32.17
CA LEU A 558 -4.19 -43.24 30.93
C LEU A 558 -4.54 -44.73 30.97
N LEU A 559 -5.53 -45.15 30.18
CA LEU A 559 -6.00 -46.53 30.11
C LEU A 559 -5.67 -47.17 28.76
N ASP A 560 -4.90 -48.26 28.78
CA ASP A 560 -4.57 -49.01 27.56
C ASP A 560 -5.77 -49.79 27.00
N ASP A 561 -5.56 -50.52 25.89
CA ASP A 561 -6.58 -51.32 25.21
C ASP A 561 -7.24 -52.38 26.12
N LYS A 562 -6.56 -52.78 27.20
CA LYS A 562 -7.04 -53.74 28.20
C LYS A 562 -7.50 -53.06 29.50
N TYR A 563 -7.68 -51.74 29.49
CA TYR A 563 -8.01 -50.93 30.67
C TYR A 563 -7.01 -51.12 31.82
N ARG A 564 -5.73 -51.25 31.48
CA ARG A 564 -4.63 -51.16 32.45
C ARG A 564 -4.15 -49.73 32.54
N ALA A 565 -3.85 -49.30 33.75
CA ALA A 565 -3.42 -47.95 34.05
C ALA A 565 -1.96 -47.73 33.64
N LYS A 566 -1.71 -46.57 33.02
CA LYS A 566 -0.36 -46.07 32.74
C LYS A 566 -0.22 -44.63 33.20
N VAL A 567 0.79 -44.36 34.04
CA VAL A 567 1.14 -43.01 34.47
C VAL A 567 1.82 -42.26 33.33
N SER A 568 1.45 -41.00 33.13
CA SER A 568 1.92 -40.12 32.07
C SER A 568 2.23 -38.72 32.59
N ASP A 569 2.85 -37.90 31.72
CA ASP A 569 3.09 -36.47 31.94
C ASP A 569 4.21 -36.12 32.95
N PHE A 570 5.45 -36.46 32.58
CA PHE A 570 6.64 -36.33 33.45
C PHE A 570 7.34 -34.96 33.35
N GLY A 571 6.68 -33.94 32.80
CA GLY A 571 7.27 -32.60 32.58
C GLY A 571 7.69 -31.89 33.87
N THR A 572 6.93 -32.08 34.95
CA THR A 572 7.20 -31.48 36.27
C THR A 572 8.06 -32.38 37.17
N SER A 573 8.26 -33.64 36.78
CA SER A 573 8.97 -34.64 37.57
C SER A 573 10.43 -34.27 37.80
N ARG A 574 11.08 -34.80 38.83
CA ARG A 574 12.49 -34.51 39.10
C ARG A 574 13.20 -35.77 39.61
N SER A 575 14.38 -36.04 39.07
CA SER A 575 15.32 -37.03 39.59
C SER A 575 16.09 -36.43 40.76
N ILE A 576 16.31 -37.21 41.82
CA ILE A 576 16.99 -36.76 43.03
C ILE A 576 18.27 -37.55 43.22
N SER A 577 19.35 -36.86 43.60
CA SER A 577 20.59 -37.52 44.02
C SER A 577 20.34 -38.33 45.28
N ILE A 578 20.95 -39.52 45.39
CA ILE A 578 20.75 -40.46 46.51
C ILE A 578 20.89 -39.79 47.91
N ASP A 579 21.71 -38.75 48.03
CA ASP A 579 21.98 -38.03 49.29
C ASP A 579 20.93 -36.97 49.67
N GLN A 580 19.93 -36.70 48.83
CA GLN A 580 18.91 -35.69 49.05
C GLN A 580 17.56 -36.34 49.38
N THR A 581 16.94 -35.91 50.48
CA THR A 581 15.64 -36.43 50.94
C THR A 581 14.45 -35.59 50.47
N HIS A 582 14.68 -34.35 50.04
CA HIS A 582 13.65 -33.40 49.63
C HIS A 582 14.14 -32.48 48.50
N LEU A 583 13.18 -31.88 47.79
CA LEU A 583 13.41 -30.88 46.75
C LEU A 583 12.88 -29.52 47.20
N THR A 584 13.76 -28.52 47.28
CA THR A 584 13.38 -27.12 47.50
C THR A 584 13.17 -26.46 46.14
N THR A 585 11.92 -26.23 45.76
CA THR A 585 11.56 -25.71 44.42
C THR A 585 10.25 -24.93 44.47
N HIS A 586 9.99 -24.09 43.46
CA HIS A 586 8.71 -23.41 43.32
C HIS A 586 7.55 -24.42 43.35
N VAL A 587 6.48 -24.05 44.06
CA VAL A 587 5.27 -24.85 44.18
C VAL A 587 4.68 -25.09 42.79
N ALA A 588 4.67 -26.35 42.37
CA ALA A 588 4.10 -26.80 41.10
C ALA A 588 3.29 -28.08 41.30
N GLY A 589 2.13 -28.16 40.67
CA GLY A 589 1.20 -29.27 40.75
C GLY A 589 -0.22 -28.82 40.42
N THR A 590 -1.19 -29.73 40.52
CA THR A 590 -2.60 -29.43 40.24
C THR A 590 -3.38 -29.17 41.52
N PHE A 591 -4.07 -28.02 41.57
CA PHE A 591 -4.95 -27.67 42.70
C PHE A 591 -5.99 -28.78 42.95
N GLY A 592 -6.17 -29.18 44.20
CA GLY A 592 -7.01 -30.32 44.60
C GLY A 592 -6.24 -31.64 44.85
N TYR A 593 -5.10 -31.83 44.17
CA TYR A 593 -4.19 -32.97 44.42
C TYR A 593 -2.95 -32.58 45.21
N LEU A 594 -2.68 -31.27 45.29
CA LEU A 594 -1.47 -30.73 45.88
C LEU A 594 -1.36 -31.03 47.38
N ASP A 595 -0.20 -31.52 47.80
CA ASP A 595 0.14 -31.76 49.20
C ASP A 595 0.14 -30.44 50.01
N PRO A 596 -0.66 -30.34 51.09
CA PRO A 596 -0.72 -29.12 51.91
C PRO A 596 0.61 -28.83 52.63
N GLU A 597 1.37 -29.85 53.03
CA GLU A 597 2.69 -29.65 53.67
C GLU A 597 3.68 -29.08 52.65
N TYR A 598 3.71 -29.61 51.44
CA TYR A 598 4.52 -29.05 50.34
C TYR A 598 4.10 -27.61 50.01
N PHE A 599 2.79 -27.33 49.94
CA PHE A 599 2.29 -26.00 49.64
C PHE A 599 2.76 -24.95 50.67
N GLN A 600 2.77 -25.32 51.96
CA GLN A 600 3.19 -24.42 53.04
C GLN A 600 4.72 -24.31 53.16
N THR A 601 5.44 -25.43 53.03
CA THR A 601 6.89 -25.49 53.30
C THR A 601 7.75 -25.26 52.06
N SER A 602 7.18 -25.40 50.86
CA SER A 602 7.91 -25.49 49.57
C SER A 602 8.91 -26.65 49.49
N LEU A 603 8.82 -27.64 50.38
CA LEU A 603 9.66 -28.84 50.40
C LEU A 603 8.88 -30.01 49.81
N PHE A 604 9.27 -30.46 48.61
CA PHE A 604 8.65 -31.62 47.98
C PHE A 604 9.39 -32.90 48.38
N THR A 605 8.66 -33.93 48.80
CA THR A 605 9.20 -35.25 49.18
C THR A 605 8.49 -36.38 48.43
N ASP A 606 8.96 -37.62 48.55
CA ASP A 606 8.24 -38.81 48.07
C ASP A 606 6.81 -38.87 48.65
N LYS A 607 6.65 -38.40 49.89
CA LYS A 607 5.36 -38.33 50.60
C LYS A 607 4.38 -37.32 50.01
N SER A 608 4.83 -36.38 49.19
CA SER A 608 3.95 -35.45 48.48
C SER A 608 3.24 -36.12 47.29
N ASP A 609 3.92 -37.05 46.60
CA ASP A 609 3.28 -37.92 45.60
C ASP A 609 2.30 -38.90 46.28
N VAL A 610 2.63 -39.40 47.48
CA VAL A 610 1.73 -40.26 48.28
C VAL A 610 0.41 -39.56 48.59
N TYR A 611 0.46 -38.28 49.00
CA TYR A 611 -0.76 -37.49 49.25
C TYR A 611 -1.60 -37.36 47.98
N SER A 612 -0.95 -37.01 46.86
CA SER A 612 -1.62 -36.88 45.56
C SER A 612 -2.29 -38.19 45.12
N PHE A 613 -1.63 -39.33 45.35
CA PHE A 613 -2.20 -40.66 45.13
C PHE A 613 -3.36 -40.97 46.09
N GLY A 614 -3.29 -40.52 47.35
CA GLY A 614 -4.40 -40.59 48.30
C GLY A 614 -5.67 -39.94 47.76
N ILE A 615 -5.55 -38.77 47.12
CA ILE A 615 -6.69 -38.12 46.45
C ILE A 615 -7.23 -38.98 45.30
N VAL A 616 -6.36 -39.61 44.50
CA VAL A 616 -6.77 -40.54 43.45
C VAL A 616 -7.54 -41.74 44.01
N LEU A 617 -7.13 -42.29 45.16
CA LEU A 617 -7.87 -43.36 45.83
C LEU A 617 -9.26 -42.90 46.27
N VAL A 618 -9.38 -41.71 46.84
CA VAL A 618 -10.68 -41.14 47.23
C VAL A 618 -11.56 -40.93 46.00
N GLU A 619 -11.01 -40.39 44.92
CA GLU A 619 -11.71 -40.22 43.64
C GLU A 619 -12.24 -41.57 43.12
N LEU A 620 -11.43 -42.62 43.17
CA LEU A 620 -11.84 -43.97 42.77
C LEU A 620 -12.94 -44.56 43.67
N ILE A 621 -12.96 -44.25 44.97
CA ILE A 621 -14.00 -44.73 45.89
C ILE A 621 -15.32 -43.99 45.68
N THR A 622 -15.28 -42.67 45.62
CA THR A 622 -16.49 -41.83 45.62
C THR A 622 -17.03 -41.56 44.22
N GLY A 623 -16.18 -41.66 43.19
CA GLY A 623 -16.53 -41.26 41.83
C GLY A 623 -16.74 -39.76 41.67
N GLU A 624 -16.31 -38.96 42.65
CA GLU A 624 -16.54 -37.52 42.67
C GLU A 624 -15.30 -36.74 42.25
N LYS A 625 -15.52 -35.57 41.66
CA LYS A 625 -14.42 -34.72 41.22
C LYS A 625 -13.69 -34.09 42.44
N PRO A 626 -12.35 -33.98 42.40
CA PRO A 626 -11.58 -33.29 43.44
C PRO A 626 -12.01 -31.83 43.65
N PHE A 627 -12.54 -31.22 42.58
CA PHE A 627 -13.13 -29.89 42.57
C PHE A 627 -14.58 -29.99 42.04
N SER A 628 -15.56 -29.61 42.86
CA SER A 628 -16.97 -29.55 42.45
C SER A 628 -17.58 -28.20 42.84
N VAL A 629 -18.42 -27.64 41.97
CA VAL A 629 -19.09 -26.35 42.20
C VAL A 629 -20.04 -26.43 43.40
N VAL A 630 -20.68 -27.58 43.61
CA VAL A 630 -21.58 -27.82 44.74
C VAL A 630 -20.86 -27.73 46.08
N ARG A 631 -19.57 -28.11 46.16
CA ARG A 631 -18.75 -28.02 47.38
C ARG A 631 -18.10 -26.66 47.61
N LEU A 632 -18.11 -25.76 46.62
CA LEU A 632 -17.60 -24.40 46.78
C LEU A 632 -18.48 -23.56 47.71
N GLU A 633 -19.78 -23.85 47.78
CA GLU A 633 -20.69 -23.18 48.72
C GLU A 633 -20.42 -23.58 50.18
N GLU A 634 -19.79 -24.74 50.42
CA GLU A 634 -19.41 -25.24 51.75
C GLU A 634 -17.92 -25.07 52.09
N ASN A 635 -17.11 -24.47 51.20
CA ASN A 635 -15.65 -24.28 51.35
C ASN A 635 -14.84 -25.57 51.63
N ARG A 636 -15.35 -26.77 51.29
CA ARG A 636 -14.68 -28.05 51.61
C ARG A 636 -14.16 -28.77 50.36
N GLY A 637 -12.85 -29.04 50.32
CA GLY A 637 -12.25 -29.88 49.28
C GLY A 637 -12.61 -31.37 49.45
N LEU A 638 -12.46 -32.18 48.39
CA LEU A 638 -12.76 -33.63 48.42
C LEU A 638 -12.01 -34.35 49.55
N ALA A 639 -10.74 -34.00 49.77
CA ALA A 639 -9.94 -34.54 50.87
C ALA A 639 -10.59 -34.29 52.24
N SER A 640 -10.95 -33.04 52.53
CA SER A 640 -11.58 -32.66 53.80
C SER A 640 -12.91 -33.36 54.02
N HIS A 641 -13.75 -33.42 52.98
CA HIS A 641 -15.04 -34.11 53.03
C HIS A 641 -14.88 -35.62 53.30
N PHE A 642 -13.94 -36.27 52.62
CA PHE A 642 -13.64 -37.69 52.83
C PHE A 642 -13.10 -37.95 54.25
N ILE A 643 -12.17 -37.12 54.73
CA ILE A 643 -11.60 -37.27 56.08
C ILE A 643 -12.67 -37.08 57.16
N GLU A 644 -13.60 -36.16 56.98
CA GLU A 644 -14.74 -35.97 57.87
C GLU A 644 -15.68 -37.19 57.86
N ALA A 645 -16.05 -37.70 56.67
CA ALA A 645 -16.84 -38.92 56.55
C ALA A 645 -16.14 -40.14 57.18
N MET A 646 -14.80 -40.23 57.10
CA MET A 646 -14.01 -41.24 57.80
C MET A 646 -14.07 -41.08 59.33
N LYS A 647 -14.04 -39.85 59.86
CA LYS A 647 -14.16 -39.58 61.31
C LYS A 647 -15.56 -39.91 61.84
N GLU A 648 -16.59 -39.63 61.05
CA GLU A 648 -18.00 -39.89 61.40
C GLU A 648 -18.46 -41.34 61.11
N ASN A 649 -17.57 -42.21 60.63
CA ASN A 649 -17.90 -43.58 60.18
C ASN A 649 -18.98 -43.63 59.07
N ARG A 650 -19.08 -42.60 58.23
CA ARG A 650 -20.04 -42.46 57.12
C ARG A 650 -19.45 -42.69 55.73
N VAL A 651 -18.31 -43.36 55.66
CA VAL A 651 -17.56 -43.58 54.40
C VAL A 651 -18.39 -44.33 53.36
N LEU A 652 -19.17 -45.33 53.79
CA LEU A 652 -20.02 -46.13 52.91
C LEU A 652 -21.14 -45.30 52.24
N ASP A 653 -21.51 -44.17 52.84
CA ASP A 653 -22.54 -43.28 52.31
C ASP A 653 -22.03 -42.54 51.06
N ILE A 654 -20.76 -42.13 51.09
CA ILE A 654 -20.09 -41.37 50.02
C ILE A 654 -19.46 -42.26 48.93
N VAL A 655 -19.57 -43.59 49.06
CA VAL A 655 -19.15 -44.53 48.01
C VAL A 655 -19.99 -44.31 46.75
N ASP A 656 -19.33 -44.39 45.59
CA ASP A 656 -19.98 -44.26 44.30
C ASP A 656 -21.12 -45.28 44.15
N SER A 657 -22.32 -44.79 43.82
CA SER A 657 -23.49 -45.64 43.57
C SER A 657 -23.26 -46.73 42.53
N ARG A 658 -22.39 -46.48 41.54
CA ARG A 658 -22.09 -47.42 40.44
C ARG A 658 -21.32 -48.67 40.88
N ILE A 659 -20.68 -48.63 42.05
CA ILE A 659 -19.99 -49.80 42.61
C ILE A 659 -20.76 -50.41 43.78
N LYS A 660 -21.90 -49.81 44.20
CA LYS A 660 -22.67 -50.26 45.38
C LYS A 660 -23.26 -51.67 45.26
N GLU A 661 -23.48 -52.16 44.04
CA GLU A 661 -24.06 -53.49 43.82
C GLU A 661 -23.02 -54.62 43.84
N GLU A 662 -21.73 -54.32 43.60
CA GLU A 662 -20.65 -55.31 43.46
C GLU A 662 -19.52 -55.16 44.50
N PHE A 663 -19.55 -54.12 45.35
CA PHE A 663 -18.46 -53.88 46.30
C PHE A 663 -18.54 -54.76 47.55
N LYS A 664 -17.38 -55.26 47.97
CA LYS A 664 -17.18 -55.83 49.31
C LYS A 664 -16.90 -54.69 50.29
N PRO A 665 -17.76 -54.42 51.28
CA PRO A 665 -17.59 -53.29 52.20
C PRO A 665 -16.25 -53.30 52.92
N GLU A 666 -15.75 -54.49 53.27
CA GLU A 666 -14.47 -54.71 53.93
C GLU A 666 -13.29 -54.21 53.09
N GLN A 667 -13.29 -54.52 51.78
CA GLN A 667 -12.23 -54.07 50.86
C GLN A 667 -12.29 -52.55 50.67
N VAL A 668 -13.48 -51.99 50.46
CA VAL A 668 -13.64 -50.53 50.31
C VAL A 668 -13.19 -49.81 51.57
N LEU A 669 -13.57 -50.31 52.75
CA LEU A 669 -13.17 -49.75 54.03
C LEU A 669 -11.64 -49.86 54.24
N ALA A 670 -11.02 -50.97 53.85
CA ALA A 670 -9.57 -51.13 53.91
C ALA A 670 -8.83 -50.12 52.99
N VAL A 671 -9.28 -49.96 51.74
CA VAL A 671 -8.72 -48.95 50.82
C VAL A 671 -8.98 -47.53 51.34
N ALA A 672 -10.15 -47.26 51.94
CA ALA A 672 -10.48 -45.97 52.51
C ALA A 672 -9.59 -45.64 53.73
N LYS A 673 -9.35 -46.61 54.62
CA LYS A 673 -8.39 -46.49 55.73
C LYS A 673 -6.97 -46.20 55.21
N LEU A 674 -6.54 -46.86 54.14
CA LEU A 674 -5.27 -46.59 53.50
C LEU A 674 -5.21 -45.18 52.89
N ALA A 675 -6.25 -44.77 52.17
CA ALA A 675 -6.38 -43.42 51.61
C ALA A 675 -6.30 -42.34 52.71
N ARG A 676 -6.96 -42.55 53.86
CA ARG A 676 -6.86 -41.67 55.04
C ARG A 676 -5.41 -41.54 55.53
N ARG A 677 -4.65 -42.62 55.61
CA ARG A 677 -3.22 -42.60 55.99
C ARG A 677 -2.38 -41.81 54.97
N CYS A 678 -2.63 -41.98 53.66
CA CYS A 678 -1.97 -41.22 52.61
C CYS A 678 -2.27 -39.71 52.68
N LEU A 679 -3.48 -39.33 53.13
CA LEU A 679 -3.95 -37.95 53.22
C LEU A 679 -3.59 -37.25 54.55
N SER A 680 -2.71 -37.83 55.37
CA SER A 680 -2.25 -37.17 56.60
C SER A 680 -1.63 -35.80 56.31
N LEU A 681 -1.92 -34.79 57.13
CA LEU A 681 -1.32 -33.45 56.99
C LEU A 681 0.19 -33.46 57.25
N LYS A 682 0.69 -34.40 58.05
CA LYS A 682 2.12 -34.58 58.34
C LYS A 682 2.68 -35.68 57.44
N GLY A 683 3.55 -35.34 56.49
CA GLY A 683 4.15 -36.28 55.52
C GLY A 683 4.91 -37.44 56.16
N LYS A 684 5.50 -37.23 57.34
CA LYS A 684 6.15 -38.29 58.13
C LYS A 684 5.19 -39.41 58.55
N LYS A 685 3.91 -39.10 58.77
CA LYS A 685 2.87 -40.09 59.12
C LYS A 685 2.31 -40.84 57.91
N ARG A 686 2.58 -40.36 56.69
CA ARG A 686 2.14 -41.03 55.46
C ARG A 686 2.99 -42.28 55.22
N PRO A 687 2.42 -43.39 54.72
CA PRO A 687 3.20 -44.54 54.27
C PRO A 687 4.06 -44.16 53.06
N SER A 688 5.09 -44.97 52.77
CA SER A 688 5.81 -44.94 51.49
C SER A 688 4.98 -45.57 50.37
N MET A 689 5.23 -45.20 49.11
CA MET A 689 4.50 -45.81 47.99
C MET A 689 4.70 -47.33 47.90
N ARG A 690 5.82 -47.86 48.38
CA ARG A 690 6.07 -49.31 48.47
C ARG A 690 5.14 -50.01 49.47
N GLU A 691 4.92 -49.39 50.64
CA GLU A 691 3.97 -49.88 51.63
C GLU A 691 2.53 -49.78 51.10
N VAL A 692 2.18 -48.65 50.48
CA VAL A 692 0.87 -48.46 49.84
C VAL A 692 0.60 -49.52 48.77
N TYR A 693 1.58 -49.81 47.91
CA TYR A 693 1.47 -50.86 46.90
C TYR A 693 1.27 -52.25 47.54
N SER A 694 2.07 -52.57 48.56
CA SER A 694 1.97 -53.86 49.26
C SER A 694 0.63 -54.04 49.98
N ASP A 695 0.11 -52.97 50.61
CA ASP A 695 -1.18 -52.98 51.27
C ASP A 695 -2.34 -53.14 50.26
N LEU A 696 -2.28 -52.45 49.12
CA LEU A 696 -3.27 -52.61 48.05
C LEU A 696 -3.23 -54.00 47.41
N GLU A 697 -2.04 -54.58 47.20
CA GLU A 697 -1.92 -55.96 46.73
C GLU A 697 -2.53 -56.95 47.72
N LYS A 698 -2.29 -56.79 49.03
CA LYS A 698 -2.90 -57.62 50.07
C LYS A 698 -4.43 -57.50 50.08
N ILE A 699 -4.96 -56.27 49.99
CA ILE A 699 -6.42 -56.03 49.95
C ILE A 699 -7.03 -56.66 48.69
N ARG A 700 -6.29 -56.70 47.58
CA ARG A 700 -6.72 -57.36 46.35
C ARG A 700 -6.61 -58.88 46.45
N SER A 701 -5.56 -59.42 47.07
CA SER A 701 -5.33 -60.87 47.19
C SER A 701 -6.15 -61.55 48.29
N SER A 702 -6.65 -60.79 49.28
CA SER A 702 -7.61 -61.30 50.29
C SER A 702 -8.97 -61.72 49.70
N LEU A 703 -9.10 -61.68 48.37
CA LEU A 703 -10.12 -62.41 47.61
C LEU A 703 -9.96 -63.94 47.68
N GLU A 704 -8.75 -64.46 47.93
CA GLU A 704 -8.47 -65.90 47.90
C GLU A 704 -8.27 -66.54 49.29
N ASP A 705 -7.87 -65.76 50.30
CA ASP A 705 -7.74 -66.22 51.69
C ASP A 705 -8.10 -65.07 52.63
N LEU A 706 -9.13 -65.21 53.47
CA LEU A 706 -9.12 -64.79 54.89
C LEU A 706 -10.50 -64.96 55.55
N GLU A 707 -10.62 -66.02 56.36
CA GLU A 707 -11.26 -65.92 57.68
C GLU A 707 -10.38 -65.01 58.57
N VAL A 708 -10.95 -63.86 58.96
CA VAL A 708 -10.82 -63.12 60.23
C VAL A 708 -9.48 -63.18 61.01
N THR A 709 -8.82 -62.01 61.11
CA THR A 709 -8.58 -61.32 62.40
C THR A 709 -8.26 -59.84 62.17
N ILE A 710 -9.03 -58.93 62.78
CA ILE A 710 -8.71 -57.50 62.89
C ILE A 710 -8.26 -57.29 64.32
N GLU A 711 -6.97 -57.03 64.52
CA GLU A 711 -6.47 -56.40 65.74
C GLU A 711 -6.63 -54.89 65.58
N GLU A 712 -7.38 -54.29 66.50
CA GLU A 712 -7.53 -52.84 66.61
C GLU A 712 -6.30 -52.29 67.33
N GLU A 713 -5.43 -51.57 66.61
CA GLU A 713 -4.47 -50.65 67.24
C GLU A 713 -5.12 -49.25 67.32
N GLU A 714 -5.47 -48.85 68.54
CA GLU A 714 -5.82 -47.48 68.91
C GLU A 714 -4.55 -46.61 68.84
N GLU A 715 -4.49 -45.66 67.90
CA GLU A 715 -3.54 -44.54 67.98
C GLU A 715 -4.24 -43.32 68.60
N GLU A 716 -3.71 -42.87 69.74
CA GLU A 716 -4.17 -41.71 70.52
C GLU A 716 -4.20 -40.42 69.68
N GLU A 717 -5.35 -39.72 69.69
CA GLU A 717 -5.52 -38.39 69.11
C GLU A 717 -4.92 -37.33 70.05
N GLU A 718 -3.84 -36.66 69.66
CA GLU A 718 -3.45 -35.37 70.26
C GLU A 718 -4.27 -34.24 69.61
N GLU A 719 -4.99 -33.49 70.44
CA GLU A 719 -5.86 -32.36 70.09
C GLU A 719 -5.13 -31.29 69.25
N GLU A 720 -5.65 -30.98 68.05
CA GLU A 720 -5.20 -29.83 67.25
C GLU A 720 -5.88 -28.54 67.75
N MET A 721 -5.09 -27.59 68.29
CA MET A 721 -5.57 -26.22 68.54
C MET A 721 -5.75 -25.46 67.21
N PRO A 722 -6.81 -24.64 67.06
CA PRO A 722 -7.00 -23.83 65.87
C PRO A 722 -5.98 -22.68 65.83
N ILE A 723 -5.24 -22.55 64.73
CA ILE A 723 -4.43 -21.37 64.46
C ILE A 723 -5.37 -20.27 63.96
N GLU A 724 -5.61 -19.26 64.79
CA GLU A 724 -6.23 -18.00 64.38
C GLU A 724 -5.33 -17.28 63.35
N ILE A 725 -5.87 -17.05 62.15
CA ILE A 725 -5.22 -16.22 61.14
C ILE A 725 -5.52 -14.76 61.50
N ASN A 726 -4.54 -14.06 62.07
CA ASN A 726 -4.57 -12.61 62.21
C ASN A 726 -4.41 -11.96 60.83
N ILE A 727 -5.48 -11.35 60.33
CA ILE A 727 -5.44 -10.48 59.15
C ILE A 727 -5.11 -9.07 59.64
N ASP A 728 -3.83 -8.76 59.75
CA ASP A 728 -3.33 -7.38 59.60
C ASP A 728 -1.82 -7.42 59.35
N ASP A 729 -1.43 -7.42 58.07
CA ASP A 729 -0.48 -6.42 57.58
C ASP A 729 -0.34 -6.54 56.06
N SER A 730 -0.52 -5.40 55.41
CA SER A 730 -0.42 -5.16 53.99
C SER A 730 0.96 -5.54 53.46
N TRP A 731 1.06 -6.49 52.53
CA TRP A 731 2.13 -6.54 51.52
C TRP A 731 1.55 -6.68 50.11
N SER A 732 1.79 -5.64 49.33
CA SER A 732 1.62 -5.59 47.89
C SER A 732 2.70 -6.42 47.21
N VAL A 733 2.29 -7.51 46.57
CA VAL A 733 3.08 -8.17 45.53
C VAL A 733 2.14 -8.48 44.38
N ASP A 734 2.31 -7.77 43.27
CA ASP A 734 1.69 -8.09 41.98
C ASP A 734 2.01 -9.53 41.60
N MET A 735 0.98 -10.38 41.59
CA MET A 735 1.04 -11.70 40.96
C MET A 735 -0.13 -11.83 39.99
N THR A 736 0.22 -11.69 38.70
CA THR A 736 -0.68 -11.88 37.57
C THR A 736 -1.01 -13.37 37.45
N ALA A 737 -2.22 -13.76 37.84
CA ALA A 737 -2.78 -15.05 37.45
C ALA A 737 -3.09 -15.04 35.94
N PRO A 738 -2.72 -16.06 35.15
CA PRO A 738 -3.23 -16.18 33.79
C PRO A 738 -4.69 -16.64 33.88
N ALA A 739 -5.61 -15.66 33.80
CA ALA A 739 -7.03 -15.92 33.67
C ALA A 739 -7.30 -16.62 32.33
N SER A 740 -7.80 -17.86 32.40
CA SER A 740 -8.58 -18.46 31.32
C SER A 740 -9.89 -18.95 31.91
N LEU A 741 -10.97 -18.18 31.78
CA LEU A 741 -12.18 -18.57 31.06
C LEU A 741 -13.32 -17.54 31.26
N PHE A 742 -14.22 -17.55 30.28
CA PHE A 742 -15.58 -17.01 30.23
C PHE A 742 -15.80 -15.64 29.58
N ASP A 743 -16.25 -15.74 28.32
CA ASP A 743 -17.09 -14.80 27.61
C ASP A 743 -18.22 -14.27 28.50
N LEU A 744 -18.30 -12.95 28.64
CA LEU A 744 -19.53 -12.21 28.88
C LEU A 744 -19.29 -10.79 28.35
N TYR A 745 -20.05 -10.40 27.32
CA TYR A 745 -20.10 -9.03 26.81
C TYR A 745 -20.45 -8.05 27.95
N PRO A 746 -19.84 -6.85 27.96
CA PRO A 746 -20.69 -5.68 27.85
C PRO A 746 -20.14 -4.53 26.99
N LYS A 747 -21.13 -3.76 26.52
CA LYS A 747 -21.18 -2.51 25.76
C LYS A 747 -19.96 -1.56 25.79
N LEU A 748 -19.74 -0.98 24.61
CA LEU A 748 -19.05 0.29 24.36
C LEU A 748 -19.55 1.38 25.31
N ASP A 749 -18.61 2.09 25.93
CA ASP A 749 -18.30 3.49 25.61
C ASP A 749 -17.05 3.91 26.38
N VAL A 750 -16.13 4.63 25.73
CA VAL A 750 -15.26 5.71 26.24
C VAL A 750 -14.08 5.92 25.27
N GLU A 751 -13.98 7.17 24.80
CA GLU A 751 -12.97 7.77 23.92
C GLU A 751 -11.52 7.71 24.48
N PRO A 752 -10.48 7.68 23.63
CA PRO A 752 -9.09 7.63 24.07
C PRO A 752 -8.48 9.04 24.22
N LEU A 753 -8.05 9.38 25.44
CA LEU A 753 -7.13 10.50 25.70
C LEU A 753 -5.68 10.06 25.45
N VAL A 754 -5.09 10.60 24.38
CA VAL A 754 -3.65 10.54 24.07
C VAL A 754 -2.93 11.68 24.77
N PRO A 755 -1.76 11.46 25.41
CA PRO A 755 -0.78 12.53 25.60
C PRO A 755 0.37 12.40 24.60
N ARG A 756 0.53 13.44 23.78
CA ARG A 756 1.73 13.74 22.99
C ARG A 756 2.95 13.86 23.91
N ARG A 757 4.05 13.18 23.56
CA ARG A 757 5.41 13.56 24.00
C ARG A 757 6.18 14.17 22.83
N THR A 758 6.25 15.49 22.87
CA THR A 758 7.40 16.31 22.46
C THR A 758 8.41 16.29 23.63
N TRP A 759 9.74 16.31 23.51
CA TRP A 759 10.65 17.17 22.76
C TRP A 759 12.05 16.51 22.68
N SER A 760 12.91 17.10 21.84
CA SER A 760 14.39 17.21 21.92
C SER A 760 15.14 16.45 23.02
#